data_AF-A0A8F4FPE2-F1
#
_entry.id   AF-A0A8F4FPE2-F1
#
_cell.length_a   1.000
_cell.length_b   1.000
_cell.length_c   1.000
_cell.angle_alpha   90.00
_cell.angle_beta   90.00
_cell.angle_gamma   90.00
#
_symmetry.space_group_name_H-M   'P 1'
#
loop_
_entity.id
_entity.type
_entity.pdbx_description
1 polymer ?
#
loop_
_entity_poly.entity_id
_entity_poly.type
_entity_poly.pdbx_seq_one_letter_code
_entity_poly.pdbx_strand_id
1 'polypeptide(L)'
;MRACRPASPLAGPAQLRWDLADEPAAQGAMFETVRREVGRGEFRGMEFLHVEAKRLLNEVRGASDLPFRWTVNPYRGCSHACSYCLAGDTPILLADGTTKPIADLRAGDQVYGTERRGMYRRYVPTEVLDHWETEKEAWRVTLADGTELVASGDHRFLTERGWKHVAAATVGQRPHLTTNNSLLGVGAFTAAPKHDEDYQRGYLCGMVRGDGTLGAYTYEGRRPSPETVYRFRLALIDDEPLDRVTSYLGDHDVAVQRFTFSAATDVRKEVRAIRAQSRAAFERVSSLVAWAAEPRESWDRGFLAGIFDAEGSSNGVVRIANTDDVVIRETVRALERFGFAVVVESQSERPAMRYVRILGGFRERLRFFHLVDPCITRKRTFDDLAVKGDADLRVVAVERLGFTIPMYDITTGTGDFVANGVISHNCFARPTHTYLGLDAGSDFDQRVVVKVNAVERLKAELHPGRWRGEAVAMGTNTDPYQRCEGKYRLTRGLIQVLIDAGNPFSILTKSTLILRDLDLLTVAARRGLVRVSLSIATVDEDVWRATEPGTPPPARRLRAVEQLRAAGIPCGVLIAPILPGLSDGDDQLAAIGRAAVEAGAISIGHVVLHLRHPEVREVYLSRLRETHPEVADATDRRYLGKAAPKADRERIASVLGDAIRAAGGELGAMEPPVPAALVELRRPVRSPKAAADPTSQLALPL
;
A
#
# COMPACT_ATOMS: atom_id res chain seq x y z
N MET A 1 19.99 -5.66 35.24
CA MET A 1 18.54 -5.85 35.47
C MET A 1 17.87 -4.49 35.65
N ARG A 2 17.36 -3.90 34.57
CA ARG A 2 16.50 -2.72 34.62
C ARG A 2 15.19 -3.09 33.92
N ALA A 3 14.08 -2.97 34.63
CA ALA A 3 12.76 -3.38 34.18
C ALA A 3 12.33 -2.60 32.94
N CYS A 4 11.79 -3.31 31.94
CA CYS A 4 11.10 -2.72 30.79
C CYS A 4 9.99 -1.78 31.27
N ARG A 5 9.97 -0.55 30.75
CA ARG A 5 8.77 0.29 30.85
C ARG A 5 7.73 -0.23 29.85
N PRO A 6 6.47 -0.43 30.26
CA PRO A 6 5.39 -0.78 29.35
C PRO A 6 5.13 0.38 28.36
N ALA A 7 4.77 0.02 27.13
CA ALA A 7 4.32 0.95 26.10
C ALA A 7 3.22 1.88 26.64
N SER A 8 3.32 3.17 26.29
CA SER A 8 2.37 4.19 26.72
C SER A 8 0.96 3.84 26.22
N PRO A 9 -0.06 3.76 27.10
CA PRO A 9 -1.44 3.56 26.67
C PRO A 9 -1.90 4.84 25.95
N LEU A 10 -2.43 4.71 24.73
CA LEU A 10 -3.31 5.73 24.16
C LEU A 10 -4.54 5.80 25.08
N ALA A 11 -4.50 6.71 26.06
CA ALA A 11 -5.61 6.99 26.94
C ALA A 11 -6.57 7.95 26.23
N GLY A 12 -7.56 7.38 25.55
CA GLY A 12 -8.70 8.09 24.96
C GLY A 12 -9.55 7.15 24.09
N PRO A 13 -10.88 7.39 23.95
CA PRO A 13 -11.72 6.60 23.07
C PRO A 13 -11.22 6.76 21.62
N ALA A 14 -10.63 5.72 21.04
CA ALA A 14 -10.23 5.71 19.65
C ALA A 14 -11.48 5.81 18.76
N GLN A 15 -11.67 6.94 18.08
CA GLN A 15 -12.74 7.14 17.10
C GLN A 15 -12.31 6.51 15.77
N LEU A 16 -12.92 5.38 15.38
CA LEU A 16 -12.81 4.82 14.02
C LEU A 16 -13.64 5.69 13.06
N ARG A 17 -13.03 6.24 12.00
CA ARG A 17 -13.66 7.16 11.02
C ARG A 17 -13.73 6.52 9.63
N TRP A 18 -14.61 7.03 8.77
CA TRP A 18 -14.90 6.51 7.44
C TRP A 18 -14.68 7.57 6.36
N ASP A 19 -14.10 7.16 5.23
CA ASP A 19 -14.11 7.91 3.96
C ASP A 19 -14.47 6.94 2.81
N LEU A 20 -15.50 7.26 2.02
CA LEU A 20 -15.74 6.59 0.74
C LEU A 20 -14.89 7.23 -0.34
N ALA A 21 -14.51 6.41 -1.33
CA ALA A 21 -13.75 6.86 -2.50
C ALA A 21 -14.45 7.95 -3.33
N ASP A 22 -15.77 8.20 -3.15
CA ASP A 22 -16.57 9.03 -4.04
C ASP A 22 -17.39 10.16 -3.37
N GLU A 23 -17.24 10.47 -2.07
CA GLU A 23 -17.98 11.59 -1.44
C GLU A 23 -17.12 12.50 -0.53
N PRO A 24 -17.11 13.84 -0.73
CA PRO A 24 -16.21 14.78 -0.04
C PRO A 24 -16.74 15.33 1.30
N ALA A 25 -17.59 14.60 2.03
CA ALA A 25 -18.16 15.09 3.30
C ALA A 25 -17.50 14.46 4.53
N ALA A 26 -17.10 15.29 5.50
CA ALA A 26 -16.57 14.84 6.79
C ALA A 26 -17.62 14.03 7.57
N GLN A 27 -17.43 12.72 7.67
CA GLN A 27 -18.31 11.83 8.41
C GLN A 27 -17.86 11.66 9.87
N GLY A 28 -18.82 11.68 10.79
CA GLY A 28 -18.58 11.42 12.21
C GLY A 28 -18.13 9.99 12.49
N ALA A 29 -17.54 9.74 13.67
CA ALA A 29 -17.05 8.44 14.08
C ALA A 29 -18.10 7.30 13.91
N MET A 30 -17.68 6.19 13.30
CA MET A 30 -18.56 5.06 12.97
C MET A 30 -19.05 4.33 14.23
N PHE A 31 -18.22 4.30 15.28
CA PHE A 31 -18.50 3.65 16.55
C PHE A 31 -18.24 4.63 17.70
N GLU A 32 -19.20 4.74 18.61
CA GLU A 32 -19.13 5.70 19.74
C GLU A 32 -18.15 5.25 20.83
N THR A 33 -17.86 3.95 20.91
CA THR A 33 -16.89 3.34 21.83
C THR A 33 -16.24 2.11 21.20
N VAL A 34 -14.91 2.00 21.32
CA VAL A 34 -14.12 0.85 20.87
C VAL A 34 -13.38 0.28 22.07
N ARG A 35 -13.65 -0.98 22.43
CA ARG A 35 -12.94 -1.69 23.50
C ARG A 35 -11.97 -2.70 22.88
N ARG A 36 -10.70 -2.63 23.30
CA ARG A 36 -9.64 -3.51 22.80
C ARG A 36 -9.46 -4.70 23.73
N GLU A 37 -9.34 -5.90 23.17
CA GLU A 37 -9.04 -7.13 23.91
C GLU A 37 -7.95 -7.95 23.21
N VAL A 38 -6.80 -8.13 23.86
CA VAL A 38 -5.72 -8.99 23.35
C VAL A 38 -6.08 -10.46 23.56
N GLY A 39 -6.00 -11.25 22.49
CA GLY A 39 -6.28 -12.68 22.48
C GLY A 39 -5.30 -13.49 23.34
N ARG A 40 -5.83 -14.49 24.04
CA ARG A 40 -5.07 -15.41 24.93
C ARG A 40 -5.30 -16.86 24.52
N GLY A 41 -4.43 -17.76 24.95
CA GLY A 41 -4.55 -19.20 24.66
C GLY A 41 -4.51 -19.49 23.17
N GLU A 42 -5.56 -20.15 22.66
CA GLU A 42 -5.73 -20.47 21.22
C GLU A 42 -5.86 -19.25 20.31
N PHE A 43 -6.08 -18.05 20.87
CA PHE A 43 -6.15 -16.78 20.14
C PHE A 43 -4.90 -15.91 20.32
N ARG A 44 -3.78 -16.47 20.83
CA ARG A 44 -2.53 -15.73 21.00
C ARG A 44 -2.05 -15.17 19.65
N GLY A 45 -1.71 -13.88 19.63
CA GLY A 45 -1.33 -13.17 18.40
C GLY A 45 -2.50 -12.52 17.66
N MET A 46 -3.72 -12.62 18.20
CA MET A 46 -4.88 -11.86 17.73
C MET A 46 -5.25 -10.77 18.75
N GLU A 47 -5.89 -9.71 18.28
CA GLU A 47 -6.54 -8.67 19.04
C GLU A 47 -7.98 -8.51 18.54
N PHE A 48 -8.89 -8.23 19.45
CA PHE A 48 -10.30 -8.03 19.16
C PHE A 48 -10.68 -6.60 19.43
N LEU A 49 -11.25 -5.96 18.42
CA LEU A 49 -11.76 -4.60 18.50
C LEU A 49 -13.26 -4.67 18.65
N HIS A 50 -13.74 -4.59 19.89
CA HIS A 50 -15.17 -4.62 20.20
C HIS A 50 -15.78 -3.28 19.87
N VAL A 51 -16.78 -3.29 19.00
CA VAL A 51 -17.48 -2.09 18.54
C VAL A 51 -18.99 -2.26 18.66
N GLU A 52 -19.69 -1.15 18.88
CA GLU A 52 -21.14 -1.10 18.83
C GLU A 52 -21.63 -0.58 17.49
N ALA A 53 -22.12 -1.48 16.63
CA ALA A 53 -22.62 -1.13 15.32
C ALA A 53 -23.88 -0.25 15.42
N LYS A 54 -23.93 0.83 14.61
CA LYS A 54 -25.14 1.66 14.44
C LYS A 54 -26.17 1.01 13.51
N ARG A 55 -25.69 0.22 12.53
CA ARG A 55 -26.50 -0.63 11.65
C ARG A 55 -25.78 -1.95 11.41
N LEU A 56 -26.55 -3.02 11.27
CA LEU A 56 -26.04 -4.34 10.95
C LEU A 56 -26.48 -4.83 9.56
N LEU A 57 -27.69 -4.49 9.12
CA LEU A 57 -28.18 -4.80 7.78
C LEU A 57 -27.60 -3.83 6.75
N ASN A 58 -26.94 -4.38 5.73
CA ASN A 58 -26.36 -3.60 4.65
C ASN A 58 -27.05 -3.93 3.33
N GLU A 59 -27.55 -2.91 2.65
CA GLU A 59 -28.15 -3.04 1.32
C GLU A 59 -27.04 -3.16 0.27
N VAL A 60 -27.15 -4.15 -0.61
CA VAL A 60 -26.32 -4.28 -1.80
C VAL A 60 -26.90 -3.35 -2.86
N ARG A 61 -26.26 -2.21 -3.10
CA ARG A 61 -26.71 -1.19 -4.07
C ARG A 61 -26.15 -1.45 -5.48
N GLY A 62 -26.93 -1.12 -6.52
CA GLY A 62 -26.52 -1.14 -7.93
C GLY A 62 -26.99 -2.37 -8.73
N ALA A 63 -26.63 -2.43 -10.03
CA ALA A 63 -26.90 -3.54 -10.95
C ALA A 63 -25.98 -4.75 -10.66
N SER A 64 -25.98 -5.24 -9.43
CA SER A 64 -25.19 -6.40 -9.01
C SER A 64 -25.98 -7.67 -9.27
N ASP A 65 -25.44 -8.61 -10.06
CA ASP A 65 -26.03 -9.94 -10.35
C ASP A 65 -26.03 -10.90 -9.14
N LEU A 66 -25.94 -10.38 -7.92
CA LEU A 66 -25.95 -11.19 -6.70
C LEU A 66 -27.40 -11.57 -6.37
N PRO A 67 -27.65 -12.81 -5.94
CA PRO A 67 -29.01 -13.30 -5.76
C PRO A 67 -29.69 -12.75 -4.48
N PHE A 68 -29.05 -11.83 -3.75
CA PHE A 68 -29.54 -11.26 -2.49
C PHE A 68 -29.37 -9.74 -2.47
N ARG A 69 -30.28 -9.06 -1.76
CA ARG A 69 -30.30 -7.60 -1.64
C ARG A 69 -29.73 -7.09 -0.31
N TRP A 70 -29.66 -7.93 0.71
CA TRP A 70 -29.27 -7.54 2.06
C TRP A 70 -28.24 -8.50 2.64
N THR A 71 -27.29 -7.95 3.40
CA THR A 71 -26.22 -8.73 4.03
C THR A 71 -26.02 -8.35 5.48
N VAL A 72 -25.51 -9.31 6.26
CA VAL A 72 -25.16 -9.13 7.67
C VAL A 72 -23.81 -9.78 7.94
N ASN A 73 -22.91 -9.07 8.62
CA ASN A 73 -21.59 -9.57 8.98
C ASN A 73 -21.25 -9.14 10.42
N PRO A 74 -21.07 -10.08 11.37
CA PRO A 74 -20.72 -9.77 12.76
C PRO A 74 -19.24 -9.40 12.95
N TYR A 75 -18.39 -9.79 11.99
CA TYR A 75 -16.95 -9.57 12.02
C TYR A 75 -16.47 -8.71 10.85
N ARG A 76 -15.29 -8.08 11.00
CA ARG A 76 -14.44 -7.61 9.90
C ARG A 76 -12.99 -7.98 10.19
N GLY A 77 -12.21 -8.30 9.15
CA GLY A 77 -10.87 -8.92 9.25
C GLY A 77 -10.94 -10.43 9.01
N CYS A 78 -9.80 -11.05 8.69
CA CYS A 78 -9.72 -12.46 8.34
C CYS A 78 -8.42 -13.09 8.83
N SER A 79 -8.52 -13.95 9.85
CA SER A 79 -7.38 -14.66 10.46
C SER A 79 -6.75 -15.78 9.59
N HIS A 80 -6.70 -15.60 8.27
CA HIS A 80 -6.27 -16.62 7.28
C HIS A 80 -4.99 -16.24 6.45
N ALA A 81 -4.38 -15.04 6.60
CA ALA A 81 -2.96 -14.55 6.43
C ALA A 81 -2.10 -14.53 5.11
N CYS A 82 -1.37 -13.40 4.86
CA CYS A 82 -0.17 -13.21 3.98
C CYS A 82 0.60 -11.84 4.19
N SER A 83 1.96 -11.75 4.29
CA SER A 83 2.70 -10.45 4.57
C SER A 83 4.19 -10.31 4.07
N TYR A 84 4.64 -9.12 3.64
CA TYR A 84 6.02 -8.75 3.17
C TYR A 84 6.69 -7.72 4.12
N CYS A 85 8.00 -7.78 4.44
CA CYS A 85 8.66 -6.86 5.43
C CYS A 85 10.18 -6.62 5.23
N LEU A 86 10.71 -5.47 5.69
CA LEU A 86 12.12 -4.99 5.66
C LEU A 86 12.66 -4.63 7.07
N ALA A 87 13.98 -4.56 7.28
CA ALA A 87 14.57 -4.10 8.53
C ALA A 87 14.37 -2.58 8.75
N GLY A 88 14.23 -2.17 10.01
CA GLY A 88 13.81 -0.80 10.38
C GLY A 88 14.74 0.34 9.97
N ASP A 89 16.03 0.06 9.86
CA ASP A 89 17.07 1.00 9.43
C ASP A 89 17.13 1.17 7.90
N THR A 90 16.35 0.41 7.14
CA THR A 90 16.33 0.50 5.67
C THR A 90 15.89 1.90 5.23
N PRO A 91 16.74 2.68 4.54
CA PRO A 91 16.40 4.04 4.12
C PRO A 91 15.43 4.02 2.94
N ILE A 92 14.32 4.75 3.07
CA ILE A 92 13.29 4.91 2.04
C ILE A 92 13.44 6.28 1.39
N LEU A 93 13.34 6.34 0.05
CA LEU A 93 13.46 7.58 -0.71
C LEU A 93 12.20 8.43 -0.58
N LEU A 94 12.34 9.62 0.00
CA LEU A 94 11.27 10.61 0.13
C LEU A 94 11.06 11.38 -1.19
N ALA A 95 9.85 11.89 -1.39
CA ALA A 95 9.48 12.65 -2.58
C ALA A 95 10.26 13.97 -2.74
N ASP A 96 10.92 14.47 -1.68
CA ASP A 96 11.77 15.65 -1.71
C ASP A 96 13.24 15.36 -2.09
N GLY A 97 13.55 14.09 -2.39
CA GLY A 97 14.88 13.61 -2.74
C GLY A 97 15.79 13.29 -1.55
N THR A 98 15.28 13.34 -0.33
CA THR A 98 16.00 12.86 0.88
C THR A 98 15.62 11.42 1.22
N THR A 99 16.14 10.89 2.32
CA THR A 99 15.83 9.53 2.79
C THR A 99 15.45 9.49 4.25
N LYS A 100 14.59 8.54 4.62
CA LYS A 100 14.19 8.29 6.00
C LYS A 100 14.17 6.79 6.29
N PRO A 101 14.64 6.32 7.46
CA PRO A 101 14.50 4.91 7.83
C PRO A 101 13.04 4.46 7.80
N ILE A 102 12.78 3.24 7.32
CA ILE A 102 11.40 2.73 7.19
C ILE A 102 10.66 2.73 8.53
N ALA A 103 11.35 2.42 9.64
CA ALA A 103 10.77 2.46 10.99
C ALA A 103 10.31 3.87 11.44
N ASP A 104 10.87 4.91 10.83
CA ASP A 104 10.59 6.31 11.16
C ASP A 104 9.51 6.91 10.24
N LEU A 105 9.10 6.21 9.18
CA LEU A 105 8.01 6.66 8.30
C LEU A 105 6.67 6.65 9.02
N ARG A 106 5.79 7.56 8.60
CA ARG A 106 4.42 7.67 9.12
C ARG A 106 3.45 7.82 7.95
N ALA A 107 2.18 7.46 8.17
CA ALA A 107 1.14 7.74 7.21
C ALA A 107 1.08 9.25 6.91
N GLY A 108 0.95 9.61 5.63
CA GLY A 108 1.04 10.98 5.13
C GLY A 108 2.43 11.37 4.61
N ASP A 109 3.50 10.67 5.01
CA ASP A 109 4.84 10.93 4.47
C ASP A 109 4.84 10.71 2.94
N GLN A 110 5.48 11.61 2.19
CA GLN A 110 5.57 11.52 0.73
C GLN A 110 6.85 10.79 0.35
N VAL A 111 6.71 9.66 -0.36
CA VAL A 111 7.82 8.81 -0.82
C VAL A 111 7.80 8.65 -2.33
N TYR A 112 8.89 8.16 -2.89
CA TYR A 112 8.90 7.72 -4.29
C TYR A 112 8.50 6.26 -4.39
N GLY A 113 7.45 6.02 -5.17
CA GLY A 113 7.11 4.74 -5.76
C GLY A 113 7.37 4.77 -7.26
N THR A 114 6.79 3.82 -7.99
CA THR A 114 6.99 3.72 -9.43
C THR A 114 5.73 3.31 -10.21
N GLU A 115 5.57 3.88 -11.39
CA GLU A 115 4.49 3.55 -12.32
C GLU A 115 5.05 3.08 -13.67
N ARG A 116 4.40 2.09 -14.27
CA ARG A 116 4.72 1.67 -15.64
C ARG A 116 3.98 2.55 -16.64
N ARG A 117 4.71 3.31 -17.45
CA ARG A 117 4.17 4.16 -18.53
C ARG A 117 4.83 3.77 -19.86
N GLY A 118 4.08 3.07 -20.70
CA GLY A 118 4.60 2.50 -21.95
C GLY A 118 5.68 1.45 -21.69
N MET A 119 6.84 1.60 -22.35
CA MET A 119 7.96 0.67 -22.23
C MET A 119 8.78 0.83 -20.94
N TYR A 120 8.61 1.94 -20.21
CA TYR A 120 9.46 2.29 -19.07
C TYR A 120 8.66 2.37 -17.78
N ARG A 121 9.31 2.04 -16.66
CA ARG A 121 8.85 2.37 -15.32
C ARG A 121 9.43 3.73 -14.93
N ARG A 122 8.67 4.56 -14.20
CA ARG A 122 9.04 5.92 -13.83
C ARG A 122 8.83 6.16 -12.36
N TYR A 123 9.70 6.96 -11.74
CA TYR A 123 9.54 7.41 -10.36
C TYR A 123 8.37 8.39 -10.27
N VAL A 124 7.47 8.15 -9.31
CA VAL A 124 6.32 9.02 -9.05
C VAL A 124 6.20 9.24 -7.54
N PRO A 125 5.93 10.49 -7.09
CA PRO A 125 5.57 10.74 -5.70
C PRO A 125 4.31 9.97 -5.34
N THR A 126 4.28 9.42 -4.14
CA THR A 126 3.14 8.70 -3.59
C THR A 126 3.11 8.86 -2.08
N GLU A 127 1.93 8.81 -1.50
CA GLU A 127 1.75 8.92 -0.06
C GLU A 127 1.93 7.55 0.60
N VAL A 128 2.61 7.54 1.75
CA VAL A 128 2.55 6.42 2.70
C VAL A 128 1.16 6.40 3.29
N LEU A 129 0.37 5.40 2.94
CA LEU A 129 -0.99 5.20 3.43
C LEU A 129 -1.00 4.52 4.80
N ASP A 130 0.01 3.71 5.08
CA ASP A 130 0.07 2.89 6.29
C ASP A 130 1.49 2.42 6.60
N HIS A 131 1.77 2.11 7.87
CA HIS A 131 3.08 1.67 8.37
C HIS A 131 2.89 0.76 9.60
N TRP A 132 3.50 -0.43 9.56
CA TRP A 132 3.39 -1.40 10.66
C TRP A 132 4.68 -2.18 10.90
N GLU A 133 4.74 -2.86 12.04
CA GLU A 133 5.87 -3.65 12.52
C GLU A 133 5.45 -5.10 12.79
N THR A 134 6.33 -6.06 12.50
CA THR A 134 6.15 -7.48 12.81
C THR A 134 7.50 -8.15 13.07
N GLU A 135 7.55 -9.15 13.95
CA GLU A 135 8.77 -9.94 14.14
C GLU A 135 8.86 -11.06 13.09
N LYS A 136 9.95 -11.08 12.33
CA LYS A 136 10.19 -12.09 11.30
C LYS A 136 11.64 -12.52 11.24
N GLU A 137 11.84 -13.72 10.72
CA GLU A 137 13.17 -14.23 10.43
C GLU A 137 13.87 -13.38 9.36
N ALA A 138 15.12 -13.02 9.66
CA ALA A 138 15.90 -12.09 8.85
C ALA A 138 16.73 -12.78 7.77
N TRP A 139 16.70 -12.19 6.58
CA TRP A 139 17.53 -12.56 5.43
C TRP A 139 18.30 -11.33 4.94
N ARG A 140 19.60 -11.49 4.68
CA ARG A 140 20.43 -10.47 4.04
C ARG A 140 20.52 -10.73 2.55
N VAL A 141 20.29 -9.70 1.75
CA VAL A 141 20.58 -9.67 0.31
C VAL A 141 21.75 -8.73 0.08
N THR A 142 22.82 -9.23 -0.55
CA THR A 142 24.00 -8.45 -0.90
C THR A 142 24.12 -8.34 -2.41
N LEU A 143 24.30 -7.12 -2.93
CA LEU A 143 24.44 -6.83 -4.36
C LEU A 143 25.90 -6.54 -4.72
N ALA A 144 26.22 -6.62 -6.03
CA ALA A 144 27.58 -6.51 -6.53
C ALA A 144 28.19 -5.11 -6.36
N ASP A 145 27.37 -4.06 -6.28
CA ASP A 145 27.82 -2.71 -5.97
C ASP A 145 28.04 -2.46 -4.46
N GLY A 146 27.84 -3.48 -3.62
CA GLY A 146 27.99 -3.40 -2.16
C GLY A 146 26.71 -3.05 -1.41
N THR A 147 25.58 -2.86 -2.09
CA THR A 147 24.29 -2.63 -1.43
C THR A 147 23.88 -3.86 -0.61
N GLU A 148 23.51 -3.63 0.64
CA GLU A 148 22.91 -4.65 1.51
C GLU A 148 21.47 -4.25 1.91
N LEU A 149 20.59 -5.25 1.92
CA LEU A 149 19.22 -5.16 2.41
C LEU A 149 18.93 -6.30 3.37
N VAL A 150 18.29 -6.00 4.50
CA VAL A 150 17.76 -7.01 5.41
C VAL A 150 16.25 -7.04 5.29
N ALA A 151 15.70 -8.21 5.00
CA ALA A 151 14.28 -8.40 4.67
C ALA A 151 13.77 -9.75 5.16
N SER A 152 12.45 -9.89 5.22
CA SER A 152 11.82 -11.19 5.43
C SER A 152 11.97 -12.07 4.19
N GLY A 153 12.03 -13.40 4.38
CA GLY A 153 12.19 -14.35 3.26
C GLY A 153 11.07 -14.27 2.20
N ASP A 154 9.89 -13.79 2.58
CA ASP A 154 8.76 -13.60 1.68
C ASP A 154 8.77 -12.24 0.96
N HIS A 155 9.60 -11.28 1.39
CA HIS A 155 9.66 -9.95 0.79
C HIS A 155 10.06 -10.01 -0.69
N ARG A 156 9.58 -9.09 -1.52
CA ARG A 156 9.83 -9.09 -2.97
C ARG A 156 10.52 -7.82 -3.44
N PHE A 157 11.58 -7.99 -4.23
CA PHE A 157 12.25 -6.91 -4.95
C PHE A 157 12.01 -7.03 -6.45
N LEU A 158 11.95 -5.89 -7.13
CA LEU A 158 11.81 -5.86 -8.59
C LEU A 158 13.17 -6.16 -9.23
N THR A 159 13.19 -7.13 -10.13
CA THR A 159 14.37 -7.51 -10.91
C THR A 159 14.18 -7.22 -12.39
N GLU A 160 15.22 -7.39 -13.20
CA GLU A 160 15.15 -7.37 -14.65
C GLU A 160 14.19 -8.43 -15.23
N ARG A 161 13.84 -9.45 -14.43
CA ARG A 161 12.91 -10.55 -14.77
C ARG A 161 11.62 -10.51 -13.95
N GLY A 162 11.24 -9.34 -13.45
CA GLY A 162 10.04 -9.14 -12.63
C GLY A 162 10.29 -9.33 -11.13
N TRP A 163 9.22 -9.43 -10.35
CA TRP A 163 9.31 -9.54 -8.88
C TRP A 163 9.87 -10.89 -8.44
N LYS A 164 10.82 -10.88 -7.51
CA LYS A 164 11.45 -12.08 -6.92
C LYS A 164 11.43 -12.00 -5.39
N HIS A 165 11.14 -13.12 -4.75
CA HIS A 165 11.20 -13.26 -3.30
C HIS A 165 12.63 -13.24 -2.80
N VAL A 166 12.85 -12.77 -1.59
CA VAL A 166 14.18 -12.81 -0.98
C VAL A 166 14.66 -14.25 -0.85
N ALA A 167 13.87 -15.13 -0.24
CA ALA A 167 14.25 -16.52 0.00
C ALA A 167 13.42 -17.50 -0.84
N ALA A 168 13.99 -18.67 -1.11
CA ALA A 168 13.22 -19.82 -1.57
C ALA A 168 12.11 -20.16 -0.56
N ALA A 169 11.03 -20.78 -1.04
CA ALA A 169 10.01 -21.30 -0.15
C ALA A 169 10.59 -22.47 0.65
N THR A 170 10.18 -22.62 1.91
CA THR A 170 10.50 -23.80 2.72
C THR A 170 9.89 -25.08 2.15
N VAL A 171 8.85 -24.96 1.32
CA VAL A 171 8.20 -26.04 0.58
C VAL A 171 7.79 -25.50 -0.80
N GLY A 172 8.17 -26.20 -1.88
CA GLY A 172 7.87 -25.81 -3.27
C GLY A 172 8.91 -24.88 -3.92
N GLN A 173 8.74 -24.58 -5.21
CA GLN A 173 9.59 -23.63 -5.95
C GLN A 173 8.84 -22.33 -6.21
N ARG A 174 9.28 -21.24 -5.56
CA ARG A 174 8.89 -19.86 -5.91
C ARG A 174 10.03 -19.13 -6.61
N PRO A 175 9.74 -18.17 -7.52
CA PRO A 175 10.72 -17.23 -8.01
C PRO A 175 11.32 -16.44 -6.85
N HIS A 176 12.57 -16.78 -6.51
CA HIS A 176 13.34 -16.15 -5.47
C HIS A 176 14.62 -15.56 -6.06
N LEU A 177 15.28 -14.71 -5.29
CA LEU A 177 16.56 -14.13 -5.65
C LEU A 177 17.61 -15.23 -5.71
N THR A 178 18.29 -15.28 -6.84
CA THR A 178 19.47 -16.07 -7.09
C THR A 178 20.58 -15.13 -7.55
N THR A 179 21.82 -15.61 -7.56
CA THR A 179 22.97 -14.82 -8.05
C THR A 179 22.91 -14.48 -9.55
N ASN A 180 21.90 -14.99 -10.26
CA ASN A 180 21.61 -14.67 -11.66
C ASN A 180 20.62 -13.52 -11.85
N ASN A 181 20.16 -12.89 -10.77
CA ASN A 181 19.23 -11.77 -10.81
C ASN A 181 19.93 -10.44 -10.58
N SER A 182 19.38 -9.37 -11.13
CA SER A 182 19.78 -7.99 -10.87
C SER A 182 18.57 -7.18 -10.42
N LEU A 183 18.68 -6.49 -9.28
CA LEU A 183 17.59 -5.62 -8.82
C LEU A 183 17.49 -4.37 -9.71
N LEU A 184 16.30 -3.78 -9.77
CA LEU A 184 16.08 -2.48 -10.43
C LEU A 184 16.12 -1.35 -9.41
N GLY A 185 16.86 -0.29 -9.77
CA GLY A 185 17.04 0.87 -8.92
C GLY A 185 18.35 1.62 -9.22
N VAL A 186 18.87 2.29 -8.20
CA VAL A 186 20.08 3.14 -8.24
C VAL A 186 21.20 2.64 -7.31
N GLY A 187 20.93 1.63 -6.47
CA GLY A 187 21.86 1.13 -5.47
C GLY A 187 21.88 1.95 -4.19
N ALA A 188 22.67 1.52 -3.21
CA ALA A 188 22.65 2.01 -1.84
C ALA A 188 22.66 3.54 -1.74
N PHE A 189 21.81 4.07 -0.86
CA PHE A 189 21.82 5.48 -0.54
C PHE A 189 23.04 5.83 0.33
N THR A 190 23.60 7.01 0.10
CA THR A 190 24.65 7.56 0.96
C THR A 190 24.00 8.18 2.20
N ALA A 191 24.64 8.09 3.36
CA ALA A 191 24.14 8.74 4.56
C ALA A 191 24.26 10.27 4.45
N ALA A 192 23.25 10.97 4.95
CA ALA A 192 23.27 12.43 5.05
C ALA A 192 24.38 12.94 5.98
N PRO A 193 25.02 14.08 5.68
CA PRO A 193 26.02 14.68 6.55
C PRO A 193 25.40 15.15 7.87
N LYS A 194 26.22 15.17 8.92
CA LYS A 194 25.92 15.94 10.11
C LYS A 194 26.20 17.41 9.83
N HIS A 195 25.31 18.30 10.24
CA HIS A 195 25.50 19.75 10.12
C HIS A 195 26.31 20.28 11.31
N ASP A 196 27.54 19.78 11.47
CA ASP A 196 28.49 20.29 12.45
C ASP A 196 29.03 21.68 12.05
N GLU A 197 29.81 22.29 12.93
CA GLU A 197 30.34 23.64 12.72
C GLU A 197 31.10 23.80 11.38
N ASP A 198 31.86 22.79 10.99
CA ASP A 198 32.62 22.80 9.74
C ASP A 198 31.67 22.78 8.53
N TYR A 199 30.62 21.95 8.55
CA TYR A 199 29.58 21.95 7.52
C TYR A 199 28.86 23.30 7.43
N GLN A 200 28.45 23.86 8.56
CA GLN A 200 27.75 25.16 8.60
C GLN A 200 28.62 26.26 7.98
N ARG A 201 29.90 26.33 8.35
CA ARG A 201 30.85 27.30 7.78
C ARG A 201 31.06 27.09 6.28
N GLY A 202 31.18 25.84 5.83
CA GLY A 202 31.25 25.50 4.42
C GLY A 202 30.01 26.00 3.66
N TYR A 203 28.82 25.69 4.17
CA TYR A 203 27.55 26.10 3.58
C TYR A 203 27.42 27.61 3.46
N LEU A 204 27.71 28.34 4.54
CA LEU A 204 27.73 29.80 4.54
C LEU A 204 28.75 30.34 3.50
N CYS A 205 29.93 29.73 3.41
CA CYS A 205 30.92 30.11 2.40
C CYS A 205 30.38 29.93 0.98
N GLY A 206 29.85 28.76 0.64
CA GLY A 206 29.28 28.48 -0.69
C GLY A 206 28.15 29.44 -1.05
N MET A 207 27.20 29.67 -0.14
CA MET A 207 26.08 30.60 -0.36
C MET A 207 26.56 32.03 -0.60
N VAL A 208 27.52 32.50 0.20
CA VAL A 208 28.02 33.89 0.08
C VAL A 208 28.86 34.10 -1.18
N ARG A 209 29.61 33.08 -1.61
CA ARG A 209 30.40 33.16 -2.85
C ARG A 209 29.57 33.06 -4.13
N GLY A 210 28.40 32.41 -4.08
CA GLY A 210 27.46 32.39 -5.19
C GLY A 210 26.60 33.66 -5.26
N ASP A 211 25.71 33.85 -4.28
CA ASP A 211 24.65 34.87 -4.34
C ASP A 211 24.73 35.96 -3.25
N GLY A 212 25.72 35.87 -2.35
CA GLY A 212 25.88 36.81 -1.25
C GLY A 212 26.53 38.14 -1.65
N THR A 213 26.09 39.22 -1.02
CA THR A 213 26.81 40.51 -1.03
C THR A 213 27.41 40.75 0.36
N LEU A 214 28.73 40.80 0.44
CA LEU A 214 29.47 41.13 1.65
C LEU A 214 30.49 42.25 1.36
N GLY A 215 30.34 43.40 1.99
CA GLY A 215 31.25 44.52 1.76
C GLY A 215 31.15 45.64 2.79
N ALA A 216 32.22 46.43 2.88
CA ALA A 216 32.27 47.70 3.62
C ALA A 216 32.39 48.83 2.60
N TYR A 217 31.48 49.80 2.66
CA TYR A 217 31.40 50.91 1.72
C TYR A 217 31.62 52.22 2.47
N THR A 218 32.71 52.91 2.16
CA THR A 218 32.98 54.23 2.72
C THR A 218 32.40 55.29 1.80
N TYR A 219 31.51 56.11 2.34
CA TYR A 219 30.90 57.22 1.62
C TYR A 219 31.54 58.54 2.05
N GLU A 220 32.08 59.27 1.08
CA GLU A 220 32.53 60.64 1.28
C GLU A 220 31.32 61.58 1.10
N GLY A 221 30.64 61.88 2.21
CA GLY A 221 29.49 62.78 2.26
C GLY A 221 29.83 64.19 2.79
N ARG A 222 28.81 65.06 2.91
CA ARG A 222 28.91 66.46 3.43
C ARG A 222 29.29 66.58 4.93
N ARG A 223 29.61 65.48 5.62
CA ARG A 223 29.98 65.47 7.06
C ARG A 223 31.51 65.47 7.21
N PRO A 224 32.06 65.92 8.35
CA PRO A 224 33.52 66.06 8.53
C PRO A 224 34.30 64.74 8.56
N SER A 225 33.64 63.58 8.69
CA SER A 225 34.29 62.27 8.75
C SER A 225 33.64 61.28 7.76
N PRO A 226 34.44 60.44 7.09
CA PRO A 226 33.93 59.41 6.19
C PRO A 226 33.08 58.39 6.98
N GLU A 227 31.88 58.08 6.47
CA GLU A 227 31.00 57.09 7.10
C GLU A 227 31.16 55.74 6.38
N THR A 228 31.53 54.69 7.13
CA THR A 228 31.69 53.34 6.59
C THR A 228 30.45 52.51 6.93
N VAL A 229 29.75 52.04 5.90
CA VAL A 229 28.58 51.18 6.03
C VAL A 229 28.99 49.74 5.76
N TYR A 230 28.79 48.88 6.75
CA TYR A 230 29.00 47.44 6.63
C TYR A 230 27.72 46.78 6.12
N ARG A 231 27.84 45.82 5.22
CA ARG A 231 26.70 45.12 4.64
C ARG A 231 27.01 43.66 4.40
N PHE A 232 26.21 42.81 5.02
CA PHE A 232 25.93 41.45 4.55
C PHE A 232 24.49 41.43 4.02
N ARG A 233 24.28 40.85 2.84
CA ARG A 233 22.94 40.60 2.28
C ARG A 233 22.95 39.34 1.44
N LEU A 234 21.91 38.52 1.58
CA LEU A 234 21.61 37.41 0.70
C LEU A 234 20.17 37.55 0.22
N ALA A 235 19.94 37.49 -1.09
CA ALA A 235 18.62 37.68 -1.69
C ALA A 235 18.31 36.53 -2.65
N LEU A 236 17.25 35.78 -2.37
CA LEU A 236 16.93 34.52 -3.06
C LEU A 236 15.42 34.43 -3.35
N ILE A 237 15.08 33.57 -4.31
CA ILE A 237 13.70 33.22 -4.64
C ILE A 237 13.18 32.15 -3.67
N ASP A 238 14.03 31.19 -3.32
CA ASP A 238 13.70 30.06 -2.45
C ASP A 238 13.91 30.43 -0.98
N ASP A 239 13.04 29.94 -0.10
CA ASP A 239 13.04 30.26 1.33
C ASP A 239 13.95 29.39 2.16
N GLU A 240 13.99 28.11 1.79
CA GLU A 240 14.77 27.06 2.45
C GLU A 240 16.22 27.49 2.71
N PRO A 241 16.96 28.07 1.73
CA PRO A 241 18.32 28.54 1.97
C PRO A 241 18.36 29.78 2.87
N LEU A 242 17.37 30.68 2.83
CA LEU A 242 17.33 31.83 3.72
C LEU A 242 17.10 31.41 5.18
N ASP A 243 16.22 30.43 5.40
CA ASP A 243 15.95 29.85 6.72
C ASP A 243 17.20 29.14 7.26
N ARG A 244 17.85 28.32 6.42
CA ARG A 244 19.08 27.60 6.79
C ARG A 244 20.24 28.56 7.10
N VAL A 245 20.48 29.57 6.25
CA VAL A 245 21.51 30.60 6.52
C VAL A 245 21.18 31.38 7.80
N THR A 246 19.92 31.73 8.03
CA THR A 246 19.49 32.41 9.27
C THR A 246 19.79 31.57 10.50
N SER A 247 19.50 30.26 10.45
CA SER A 247 19.79 29.33 11.54
C SER A 247 21.30 29.24 11.82
N TYR A 248 22.12 28.95 10.80
CA TYR A 248 23.57 28.80 10.99
C TYR A 248 24.24 30.10 11.44
N LEU A 249 23.83 31.25 10.91
CA LEU A 249 24.31 32.53 11.40
C LEU A 249 23.91 32.76 12.87
N GLY A 250 22.70 32.35 13.26
CA GLY A 250 22.24 32.36 14.64
C GLY A 250 23.10 31.51 15.59
N ASP A 251 23.46 30.30 15.17
CA ASP A 251 24.38 29.40 15.90
C ASP A 251 25.77 30.03 16.13
N HIS A 252 26.13 31.05 15.34
CA HIS A 252 27.38 31.80 15.41
C HIS A 252 27.22 33.24 15.93
N ASP A 253 26.12 33.54 16.64
CA ASP A 253 25.79 34.85 17.23
C ASP A 253 25.63 36.00 16.22
N VAL A 254 25.22 35.70 15.00
CA VAL A 254 24.94 36.71 13.96
C VAL A 254 23.44 36.82 13.73
N ALA A 255 22.84 37.87 14.29
CA ALA A 255 21.45 38.21 14.01
C ALA A 255 21.28 38.85 12.63
N VAL A 256 20.26 38.42 11.89
CA VAL A 256 19.88 38.97 10.57
C VAL A 256 18.43 39.44 10.55
N GLN A 257 18.13 40.43 9.71
CA GLN A 257 16.77 40.89 9.45
C GLN A 257 16.28 40.38 8.11
N ARG A 258 15.09 39.76 8.07
CA ARG A 258 14.42 39.34 6.83
C ARG A 258 13.49 40.43 6.29
N PHE A 259 13.46 40.62 4.98
CA PHE A 259 12.61 41.60 4.30
C PHE A 259 12.33 41.20 2.84
N THR A 260 11.28 41.75 2.23
CA THR A 260 11.02 41.60 0.80
C THR A 260 11.98 42.49 0.01
N PHE A 261 12.81 41.87 -0.84
CA PHE A 261 13.78 42.57 -1.67
C PHE A 261 13.16 43.09 -2.97
N SER A 262 12.33 42.27 -3.60
CA SER A 262 11.55 42.63 -4.79
C SER A 262 10.21 41.88 -4.76
N ALA A 263 9.10 42.61 -4.87
CA ALA A 263 7.77 42.01 -4.90
C ALA A 263 7.54 41.21 -6.19
N ALA A 264 6.64 40.23 -6.13
CA ALA A 264 6.25 39.47 -7.31
C ALA A 264 5.65 40.37 -8.41
N THR A 265 5.94 40.04 -9.66
CA THR A 265 5.28 40.60 -10.86
C THR A 265 4.72 39.45 -11.69
N ASP A 266 3.93 39.75 -12.73
CA ASP A 266 3.35 38.74 -13.62
C ASP A 266 4.40 37.82 -14.28
N VAL A 267 5.66 38.27 -14.36
CA VAL A 267 6.78 37.56 -15.00
C VAL A 267 7.90 37.16 -14.03
N ARG A 268 7.88 37.60 -12.77
CA ARG A 268 8.96 37.33 -11.81
C ARG A 268 8.41 36.99 -10.43
N LYS A 269 8.96 35.94 -9.83
CA LYS A 269 8.65 35.56 -8.45
C LYS A 269 9.17 36.62 -7.46
N GLU A 270 8.53 36.70 -6.31
CA GLU A 270 9.01 37.51 -5.19
C GLU A 270 10.43 37.07 -4.79
N VAL A 271 11.31 38.04 -4.53
CA VAL A 271 12.64 37.82 -3.98
C VAL A 271 12.65 38.30 -2.55
N ARG A 272 13.02 37.42 -1.62
CA ARG A 272 13.21 37.75 -0.21
C ARG A 272 14.70 37.84 0.11
N ALA A 273 15.04 38.62 1.12
CA ALA A 273 16.41 38.81 1.52
C ALA A 273 16.57 38.83 3.04
N ILE A 274 17.76 38.41 3.48
CA ILE A 274 18.26 38.62 4.83
C ILE A 274 19.43 39.62 4.78
N ARG A 275 19.59 40.42 5.83
CA ARG A 275 20.71 41.37 5.96
C ARG A 275 21.23 41.50 7.37
N ALA A 276 22.51 41.85 7.49
CA ALA A 276 23.12 42.39 8.70
C ALA A 276 23.98 43.61 8.34
N GLN A 277 23.97 44.64 9.19
CA GLN A 277 24.61 45.93 8.90
C GLN A 277 25.54 46.43 10.01
N SER A 278 25.67 45.71 11.12
CA SER A 278 26.63 46.07 12.16
C SER A 278 28.05 45.64 11.76
N ARG A 279 29.05 46.39 12.23
CA ARG A 279 30.46 46.05 12.05
C ARG A 279 30.79 44.67 12.61
N ALA A 280 30.33 44.37 13.83
CA ALA A 280 30.56 43.08 14.48
C ALA A 280 29.98 41.90 13.68
N ALA A 281 28.76 42.05 13.14
CA ALA A 281 28.17 41.03 12.28
C ALA A 281 28.95 40.86 10.98
N PHE A 282 29.39 41.95 10.36
CA PHE A 282 30.21 41.88 9.15
C PHE A 282 31.55 41.18 9.39
N GLU A 283 32.27 41.52 10.47
CA GLU A 283 33.54 40.89 10.82
C GLU A 283 33.34 39.40 11.11
N ARG A 284 32.28 39.04 11.84
CA ARG A 284 31.92 37.64 12.14
C ARG A 284 31.58 36.85 10.88
N VAL A 285 30.69 37.37 10.02
CA VAL A 285 30.34 36.73 8.74
C VAL A 285 31.58 36.57 7.87
N SER A 286 32.41 37.61 7.76
CA SER A 286 33.67 37.55 6.99
C SER A 286 34.60 36.45 7.48
N SER A 287 34.70 36.26 8.80
CA SER A 287 35.48 35.18 9.41
C SER A 287 34.89 33.79 9.13
N LEU A 288 33.56 33.65 9.14
CA LEU A 288 32.88 32.37 8.91
C LEU A 288 33.05 31.90 7.46
N VAL A 289 32.97 32.82 6.49
CA VAL A 289 33.02 32.53 5.04
C VAL A 289 34.42 32.63 4.43
N ALA A 290 35.45 32.77 5.27
CA ALA A 290 36.83 32.69 4.83
C ALA A 290 37.12 31.28 4.27
N TRP A 291 37.90 31.21 3.19
CA TRP A 291 38.36 29.94 2.64
C TRP A 291 39.14 29.17 3.71
N ALA A 292 38.80 27.90 3.91
CA ALA A 292 39.57 27.03 4.78
C ALA A 292 40.91 26.70 4.11
N ALA A 293 42.02 26.91 4.82
CA ALA A 293 43.36 26.57 4.31
C ALA A 293 43.50 25.05 4.12
N GLU A 294 42.96 24.27 5.05
CA GLU A 294 42.90 22.81 5.02
C GLU A 294 41.46 22.37 5.29
N PRO A 295 40.59 22.38 4.26
CA PRO A 295 39.19 22.04 4.44
C PRO A 295 39.04 20.58 4.84
N ARG A 296 38.25 20.31 5.88
CA ARG A 296 37.83 18.95 6.26
C ARG A 296 36.68 18.48 5.36
N GLU A 297 36.39 17.19 5.37
CA GLU A 297 35.28 16.62 4.59
C GLU A 297 33.94 17.29 4.91
N SER A 298 33.65 17.55 6.19
CA SER A 298 32.39 18.19 6.58
C SER A 298 32.24 19.59 5.98
N TRP A 299 33.32 20.37 5.99
CA TRP A 299 33.37 21.67 5.35
C TRP A 299 33.16 21.58 3.84
N ASP A 300 33.76 20.60 3.16
CA ASP A 300 33.56 20.40 1.72
C ASP A 300 32.11 20.05 1.37
N ARG A 301 31.45 19.19 2.17
CA ARG A 301 30.02 18.88 1.99
C ARG A 301 29.19 20.14 2.15
N GLY A 302 29.46 20.93 3.20
CA GLY A 302 28.80 22.21 3.42
C GLY A 302 29.00 23.16 2.24
N PHE A 303 30.25 23.35 1.81
CA PHE A 303 30.59 24.24 0.70
C PHE A 303 29.87 23.86 -0.60
N LEU A 304 29.87 22.57 -0.95
CA LEU A 304 29.15 22.06 -2.11
C LEU A 304 27.64 22.28 -2.00
N ALA A 305 27.05 22.13 -0.82
CA ALA A 305 25.63 22.38 -0.59
C ALA A 305 25.30 23.85 -0.79
N GLY A 306 26.08 24.75 -0.18
CA GLY A 306 25.88 26.19 -0.28
C GLY A 306 26.05 26.70 -1.70
N ILE A 307 27.11 26.31 -2.41
CA ILE A 307 27.32 26.77 -3.78
C ILE A 307 26.28 26.19 -4.75
N PHE A 308 25.83 24.95 -4.52
CA PHE A 308 24.75 24.35 -5.31
C PHE A 308 23.39 25.00 -5.03
N ASP A 309 23.09 25.38 -3.79
CA ASP A 309 21.86 26.10 -3.47
C ASP A 309 21.86 27.51 -4.06
N ALA A 310 23.00 28.20 -4.08
CA ALA A 310 23.14 29.47 -4.79
C ALA A 310 23.01 29.30 -6.32
N GLU A 311 23.97 28.62 -6.97
CA GLU A 311 24.13 28.67 -8.43
C GLU A 311 23.90 27.32 -9.13
N GLY A 312 23.60 26.27 -8.36
CA GLY A 312 23.44 24.92 -8.86
C GLY A 312 22.12 24.67 -9.61
N SER A 313 22.16 23.72 -10.54
CA SER A 313 21.00 23.17 -11.25
C SER A 313 21.16 21.65 -11.46
N SER A 314 20.04 20.94 -11.58
CA SER A 314 20.00 19.47 -11.64
C SER A 314 19.13 18.90 -12.76
N ASN A 315 18.71 19.74 -13.71
CA ASN A 315 17.93 19.34 -14.87
C ASN A 315 18.76 18.38 -15.75
N GLY A 316 18.48 17.08 -15.64
CA GLY A 316 19.22 16.00 -16.26
C GLY A 316 20.52 15.63 -15.54
N VAL A 317 21.39 16.60 -15.26
CA VAL A 317 22.70 16.43 -14.60
C VAL A 317 22.98 17.58 -13.64
N VAL A 318 23.81 17.33 -12.63
CA VAL A 318 24.24 18.37 -11.69
C VAL A 318 25.24 19.30 -12.37
N ARG A 319 24.94 20.61 -12.35
CA ARG A 319 25.83 21.68 -12.80
C ARG A 319 25.90 22.78 -11.76
N ILE A 320 27.09 23.30 -11.52
CA ILE A 320 27.34 24.51 -10.72
C ILE A 320 28.06 25.50 -11.63
N ALA A 321 27.52 26.71 -11.73
CA ALA A 321 28.00 27.69 -12.69
C ALA A 321 28.56 28.90 -11.94
N ASN A 322 29.83 29.26 -12.15
CA ASN A 322 30.42 30.46 -11.57
C ASN A 322 31.40 31.14 -12.55
N THR A 323 31.66 32.43 -12.35
CA THR A 323 32.66 33.18 -13.14
C THR A 323 34.04 33.23 -12.45
N ASP A 324 34.10 33.07 -11.13
CA ASP A 324 35.30 33.10 -10.29
C ASP A 324 36.11 31.79 -10.38
N ASP A 325 37.38 31.91 -10.78
CA ASP A 325 38.36 30.80 -10.86
C ASP A 325 38.56 30.05 -9.55
N VAL A 326 38.52 30.76 -8.42
CA VAL A 326 38.71 30.17 -7.10
C VAL A 326 37.52 29.28 -6.77
N VAL A 327 36.29 29.76 -6.99
CA VAL A 327 35.07 28.98 -6.73
C VAL A 327 35.02 27.73 -7.59
N ILE A 328 35.35 27.86 -8.89
CA ILE A 328 35.39 26.72 -9.81
C ILE A 328 36.42 25.68 -9.35
N ARG A 329 37.65 26.12 -9.01
CA ARG A 329 38.72 25.21 -8.55
C ARG A 329 38.35 24.51 -7.24
N GLU A 330 37.80 25.23 -6.27
CA GLU A 330 37.40 24.62 -4.99
C GLU A 330 36.22 23.67 -5.14
N THR A 331 35.28 23.98 -6.03
CA THR A 331 34.16 23.08 -6.36
C THR A 331 34.67 21.78 -6.96
N VAL A 332 35.58 21.86 -7.94
CA VAL A 332 36.21 20.68 -8.55
C VAL A 332 36.98 19.86 -7.50
N ARG A 333 37.83 20.50 -6.69
CA ARG A 333 38.60 19.83 -5.64
C ARG A 333 37.70 19.09 -4.65
N ALA A 334 36.63 19.73 -4.17
CA ALA A 334 35.69 19.13 -3.23
C ALA A 334 34.95 17.93 -3.85
N LEU A 335 34.50 18.04 -5.11
CA LEU A 335 33.85 16.95 -5.83
C LEU A 335 34.80 15.76 -6.07
N GLU A 336 36.03 16.02 -6.49
CA GLU A 336 37.05 14.99 -6.73
C GLU A 336 37.45 14.26 -5.44
N ARG A 337 37.51 14.96 -4.30
CA ARG A 337 37.75 14.35 -2.98
C ARG A 337 36.70 13.27 -2.66
N PHE A 338 35.44 13.51 -3.05
CA PHE A 338 34.38 12.54 -2.89
C PHE A 338 34.25 11.58 -4.06
N GLY A 339 35.21 11.56 -5.00
CA GLY A 339 35.23 10.61 -6.12
C GLY A 339 34.13 10.84 -7.15
N PHE A 340 33.66 12.08 -7.32
CA PHE A 340 32.83 12.43 -8.46
C PHE A 340 33.71 12.66 -9.69
N ALA A 341 33.33 12.07 -10.82
CA ALA A 341 33.93 12.42 -12.10
C ALA A 341 33.32 13.73 -12.60
N VAL A 342 34.17 14.72 -12.89
CA VAL A 342 33.73 16.09 -13.22
C VAL A 342 34.37 16.60 -14.50
N VAL A 343 33.65 17.48 -15.20
CA VAL A 343 34.19 18.24 -16.32
C VAL A 343 33.85 19.73 -16.16
N VAL A 344 34.75 20.60 -16.63
CA VAL A 344 34.53 22.04 -16.65
C VAL A 344 34.25 22.47 -18.08
N GLU A 345 33.07 23.02 -18.32
CA GLU A 345 32.60 23.47 -19.63
C GLU A 345 32.58 25.01 -19.68
N SER A 346 32.86 25.60 -20.85
CA SER A 346 32.77 27.04 -21.11
C SER A 346 31.92 27.30 -22.36
N GLN A 347 31.03 28.30 -22.32
CA GLN A 347 30.20 28.68 -23.47
C GLN A 347 30.75 29.86 -24.29
N SER A 348 31.83 30.53 -23.88
CA SER A 348 32.50 31.57 -24.69
C SER A 348 33.98 31.75 -24.32
N GLU A 349 34.67 32.71 -24.94
CA GLU A 349 36.09 32.99 -24.67
C GLU A 349 36.37 34.05 -23.59
N ARG A 350 35.47 35.00 -23.20
CA ARG A 350 35.71 35.98 -22.08
C ARG A 350 34.46 36.71 -21.54
N PRO A 351 34.41 37.07 -20.23
CA PRO A 351 34.73 36.19 -19.10
C PRO A 351 33.63 35.14 -19.07
N ALA A 352 33.95 33.97 -19.59
CA ALA A 352 32.94 33.00 -19.91
C ALA A 352 32.43 32.34 -18.63
N MET A 353 31.12 32.40 -18.43
CA MET A 353 30.41 31.55 -17.49
C MET A 353 30.92 30.11 -17.66
N ARG A 354 31.47 29.53 -16.59
CA ARG A 354 31.94 28.15 -16.58
C ARG A 354 31.00 27.28 -15.78
N TYR A 355 30.86 26.05 -16.23
CA TYR A 355 29.97 25.06 -15.63
C TYR A 355 30.80 23.86 -15.16
N VAL A 356 30.82 23.62 -13.86
CA VAL A 356 31.29 22.35 -13.31
C VAL A 356 30.15 21.35 -13.41
N ARG A 357 30.32 20.31 -14.23
CA ARG A 357 29.31 19.27 -14.45
C ARG A 357 29.77 17.94 -13.87
N ILE A 358 28.91 17.32 -13.07
CA ILE A 358 29.10 15.95 -12.57
C ILE A 358 28.66 14.95 -13.65
N LEU A 359 29.50 13.94 -13.90
CA LEU A 359 29.22 12.81 -14.81
C LEU A 359 28.50 11.67 -14.03
N GLY A 360 27.89 10.70 -14.72
CA GLY A 360 27.31 9.51 -14.08
C GLY A 360 25.79 9.57 -13.79
N GLY A 361 25.07 10.41 -14.53
CA GLY A 361 23.61 10.31 -14.65
C GLY A 361 22.85 10.46 -13.33
N PHE A 362 21.80 9.64 -13.16
CA PHE A 362 20.87 9.79 -12.04
C PHE A 362 21.44 9.27 -10.71
N ARG A 363 22.22 8.20 -10.75
CA ARG A 363 22.87 7.62 -9.56
C ARG A 363 23.80 8.63 -8.90
N GLU A 364 24.72 9.21 -9.67
CA GLU A 364 25.64 10.23 -9.13
C GLU A 364 24.92 11.49 -8.68
N ARG A 365 23.78 11.83 -9.32
CA ARG A 365 22.92 12.94 -8.87
C ARG A 365 22.31 12.67 -7.48
N LEU A 366 21.73 11.50 -7.25
CA LEU A 366 21.20 11.12 -5.92
C LEU A 366 22.31 11.03 -4.88
N ARG A 367 23.45 10.43 -5.24
CA ARG A 367 24.63 10.36 -4.39
C ARG A 367 25.10 11.75 -3.98
N PHE A 368 25.16 12.71 -4.92
CA PHE A 368 25.45 14.10 -4.62
C PHE A 368 24.45 14.67 -3.63
N PHE A 369 23.14 14.54 -3.86
CA PHE A 369 22.13 15.07 -2.93
C PHE A 369 22.22 14.49 -1.53
N HIS A 370 22.42 13.19 -1.39
CA HIS A 370 22.51 12.57 -0.08
C HIS A 370 23.84 12.88 0.63
N LEU A 371 24.96 12.91 -0.10
CA LEU A 371 26.26 13.22 0.49
C LEU A 371 26.38 14.69 0.91
N VAL A 372 25.80 15.57 0.11
CA VAL A 372 25.98 17.03 0.23
C VAL A 372 24.83 17.67 1.00
N ASP A 373 23.60 17.16 0.91
CA ASP A 373 22.38 17.69 1.52
C ASP A 373 22.07 19.18 1.18
N PRO A 374 21.93 19.54 -0.11
CA PRO A 374 21.40 20.85 -0.48
C PRO A 374 19.95 21.01 0.01
N CYS A 375 19.51 22.22 0.33
CA CYS A 375 18.21 22.47 0.95
C CYS A 375 17.08 22.76 -0.05
N ILE A 376 17.38 23.19 -1.27
CA ILE A 376 16.33 23.62 -2.21
C ILE A 376 15.62 22.40 -2.79
N THR A 377 14.40 22.14 -2.32
CA THR A 377 13.61 20.94 -2.68
C THR A 377 13.44 20.79 -4.18
N ARG A 378 13.07 21.85 -4.90
CA ARG A 378 12.89 21.83 -6.37
C ARG A 378 14.16 21.48 -7.16
N LYS A 379 15.35 21.55 -6.55
CA LYS A 379 16.61 21.14 -7.17
C LYS A 379 16.93 19.66 -6.89
N ARG A 380 16.21 19.00 -5.98
CA ARG A 380 16.41 17.60 -5.60
C ARG A 380 15.37 16.66 -6.17
N THR A 381 14.18 17.14 -6.52
CA THR A 381 13.09 16.32 -7.06
C THR A 381 13.39 15.84 -8.49
N PHE A 382 12.81 14.70 -8.86
CA PHE A 382 13.06 14.04 -10.15
C PHE A 382 11.83 13.28 -10.67
N ASP A 383 10.66 13.87 -10.45
CA ASP A 383 9.38 13.31 -10.86
C ASP A 383 9.38 12.90 -12.34
N ASP A 384 8.72 11.78 -12.64
CA ASP A 384 8.59 11.19 -13.97
C ASP A 384 9.92 10.72 -14.59
N LEU A 385 11.04 10.72 -13.86
CA LEU A 385 12.28 10.13 -14.39
C LEU A 385 12.12 8.61 -14.59
N ALA A 386 12.56 8.11 -15.75
CA ALA A 386 12.59 6.68 -16.00
C ALA A 386 13.54 5.96 -15.03
N VAL A 387 13.09 4.83 -14.50
CA VAL A 387 13.90 3.89 -13.73
C VAL A 387 14.94 3.31 -14.69
N LYS A 388 16.13 3.89 -14.66
CA LYS A 388 17.31 3.48 -15.40
C LYS A 388 18.46 3.45 -14.41
N GLY A 389 19.03 2.26 -14.19
CA GLY A 389 20.17 2.06 -13.33
C GLY A 389 21.40 1.72 -14.17
N ASP A 390 22.52 2.39 -13.87
CA ASP A 390 23.87 2.06 -14.33
C ASP A 390 24.68 1.33 -13.24
N ALA A 391 24.11 1.15 -12.04
CA ALA A 391 24.69 0.38 -10.95
C ALA A 391 24.65 -1.14 -11.25
N ASP A 392 25.72 -1.84 -10.87
CA ASP A 392 25.76 -3.31 -10.92
C ASP A 392 24.99 -3.89 -9.73
N LEU A 393 23.67 -3.99 -9.88
CA LEU A 393 22.76 -4.48 -8.85
C LEU A 393 22.53 -5.99 -8.92
N ARG A 394 23.48 -6.74 -9.48
CA ARG A 394 23.45 -8.21 -9.48
C ARG A 394 23.50 -8.72 -8.05
N VAL A 395 22.64 -9.68 -7.74
CA VAL A 395 22.63 -10.37 -6.45
C VAL A 395 23.90 -11.20 -6.34
N VAL A 396 24.65 -11.00 -5.26
CA VAL A 396 25.87 -11.76 -4.93
C VAL A 396 25.59 -12.80 -3.87
N ALA A 397 24.76 -12.46 -2.88
CA ALA A 397 24.41 -13.37 -1.79
C ALA A 397 22.98 -13.15 -1.30
N VAL A 398 22.37 -14.25 -0.85
CA VAL A 398 21.09 -14.27 -0.13
C VAL A 398 21.30 -15.19 1.07
N GLU A 399 21.37 -14.61 2.26
CA GLU A 399 21.79 -15.30 3.47
C GLU A 399 20.69 -15.29 4.52
N ARG A 400 20.34 -16.46 5.05
CA ARG A 400 19.48 -16.57 6.23
C ARG A 400 20.30 -16.21 7.47
N LEU A 401 19.87 -15.20 8.23
CA LEU A 401 20.62 -14.72 9.40
C LEU A 401 20.37 -15.54 10.67
N GLY A 402 19.32 -16.36 10.70
CA GLY A 402 19.05 -17.33 11.77
C GLY A 402 18.48 -16.73 13.06
N PHE A 403 18.07 -15.46 13.03
CA PHE A 403 17.37 -14.80 14.12
C PHE A 403 16.18 -13.99 13.59
N THR A 404 15.23 -13.70 14.48
CA THR A 404 14.09 -12.83 14.19
C THR A 404 14.38 -11.40 14.64
N ILE A 405 13.95 -10.41 13.86
CA ILE A 405 14.01 -8.99 14.24
C ILE A 405 12.65 -8.32 14.00
N PRO A 406 12.38 -7.18 14.66
CA PRO A 406 11.36 -6.25 14.22
C PRO A 406 11.61 -5.85 12.76
N MET A 407 10.61 -6.08 11.92
CA MET A 407 10.60 -5.70 10.53
C MET A 407 9.37 -4.85 10.24
N TYR A 408 9.54 -3.91 9.33
CA TYR A 408 8.57 -2.90 8.99
C TYR A 408 8.14 -3.07 7.55
N ASP A 409 6.92 -2.62 7.27
CA ASP A 409 6.46 -2.45 5.91
C ASP A 409 5.53 -1.25 5.84
N ILE A 410 5.37 -0.72 4.63
CA ILE A 410 4.53 0.42 4.35
C ILE A 410 3.58 0.11 3.21
N THR A 411 2.40 0.69 3.25
CA THR A 411 1.53 0.74 2.07
C THR A 411 1.69 2.10 1.42
N THR A 412 1.93 2.12 0.11
CA THR A 412 1.98 3.32 -0.71
C THR A 412 0.88 3.29 -1.77
N GLY A 413 0.49 4.46 -2.29
CA GLY A 413 -0.53 4.57 -3.35
C GLY A 413 -0.13 3.89 -4.68
N THR A 414 1.16 3.66 -4.94
CA THR A 414 1.65 3.01 -6.18
C THR A 414 1.78 1.50 -6.08
N GLY A 415 1.66 0.91 -4.89
CA GLY A 415 1.90 -0.54 -4.71
C GLY A 415 3.37 -0.94 -4.57
N ASP A 416 4.30 0.03 -4.59
CA ASP A 416 5.74 -0.17 -4.41
C ASP A 416 6.43 1.10 -3.86
N PHE A 417 7.69 0.98 -3.43
CA PHE A 417 8.52 2.09 -2.94
C PHE A 417 10.01 1.82 -3.17
N VAL A 418 10.86 2.84 -3.04
CA VAL A 418 12.32 2.70 -3.20
C VAL A 418 12.98 2.51 -1.83
N ALA A 419 13.45 1.29 -1.57
CA ALA A 419 14.11 0.87 -0.35
C ALA A 419 15.62 0.66 -0.58
N ASN A 420 16.46 1.44 0.10
CA ASN A 420 17.91 1.48 -0.09
C ASN A 420 18.33 1.50 -1.57
N GLY A 421 17.62 2.31 -2.35
CA GLY A 421 17.86 2.49 -3.77
C GLY A 421 17.40 1.37 -4.68
N VAL A 422 16.68 0.36 -4.19
CA VAL A 422 16.04 -0.68 -5.02
C VAL A 422 14.53 -0.67 -4.87
N ILE A 423 13.81 -1.16 -5.87
CA ILE A 423 12.34 -1.14 -5.89
C ILE A 423 11.77 -2.34 -5.10
N SER A 424 10.94 -2.02 -4.11
CA SER A 424 10.33 -2.91 -3.11
C SER A 424 8.79 -2.93 -3.24
N HIS A 425 8.13 -4.07 -2.98
CA HIS A 425 6.68 -4.29 -3.22
C HIS A 425 5.77 -4.19 -1.96
N ASN A 426 4.46 -3.87 -2.14
CA ASN A 426 3.39 -3.81 -1.11
C ASN A 426 2.48 -5.10 -0.99
N CYS A 427 1.29 -5.06 -0.35
CA CYS A 427 0.31 -6.20 -0.25
C CYS A 427 -1.18 -5.77 -0.44
N PHE A 428 -2.11 -6.68 -0.84
CA PHE A 428 -3.46 -6.32 -1.34
C PHE A 428 -4.79 -6.89 -0.77
N ALA A 429 -4.91 -7.94 0.05
CA ALA A 429 -6.23 -8.37 0.60
C ALA A 429 -6.91 -7.40 1.64
N ARG A 430 -6.52 -6.14 1.58
CA ARG A 430 -6.25 -5.20 2.65
C ARG A 430 -7.19 -3.96 2.70
N PRO A 431 -7.75 -3.44 1.58
CA PRO A 431 -8.46 -2.14 1.56
C PRO A 431 -9.77 -2.01 2.35
N THR A 432 -10.38 -3.10 2.85
CA THR A 432 -11.65 -2.98 3.61
C THR A 432 -11.46 -2.65 5.10
N HIS A 433 -10.23 -2.80 5.60
CA HIS A 433 -9.80 -2.47 6.96
C HIS A 433 -9.41 -0.99 7.11
N THR A 434 -8.91 -0.37 6.04
CA THR A 434 -8.53 1.05 6.01
C THR A 434 -9.74 1.97 6.18
N TYR A 435 -10.94 1.57 5.72
CA TYR A 435 -12.21 2.28 5.98
C TYR A 435 -12.61 2.37 7.46
N LEU A 436 -11.92 1.64 8.35
CA LEU A 436 -12.14 1.65 9.79
C LEU A 436 -11.02 2.39 10.53
N GLY A 437 -10.00 2.92 9.83
CA GLY A 437 -8.79 3.43 10.47
C GLY A 437 -7.88 2.35 11.06
N LEU A 438 -7.93 1.13 10.48
CA LEU A 438 -7.11 -0.02 10.87
C LEU A 438 -6.20 -0.44 9.72
N ASP A 439 -5.03 -1.00 10.07
CA ASP A 439 -4.03 -1.37 9.09
C ASP A 439 -4.54 -2.45 8.15
N ALA A 440 -4.14 -2.31 6.91
CA ALA A 440 -4.57 -3.16 5.84
C ALA A 440 -3.94 -4.58 5.98
N GLY A 441 -2.91 -4.73 6.83
CA GLY A 441 -2.05 -5.89 7.01
C GLY A 441 -2.11 -6.71 8.28
N SER A 442 -1.21 -6.42 9.22
CA SER A 442 -1.16 -7.11 10.51
C SER A 442 -2.53 -7.06 11.19
N ASP A 443 -3.23 -5.93 11.05
CA ASP A 443 -4.58 -5.74 11.58
C ASP A 443 -5.65 -6.59 10.87
N PHE A 444 -5.50 -6.89 9.58
CA PHE A 444 -6.44 -7.76 8.89
C PHE A 444 -6.37 -9.21 9.41
N ASP A 445 -5.17 -9.67 9.73
CA ASP A 445 -4.90 -11.05 10.16
C ASP A 445 -5.00 -11.22 11.69
N GLN A 446 -4.72 -10.16 12.45
CA GLN A 446 -4.62 -10.17 13.90
C GLN A 446 -5.73 -9.37 14.56
N ARG A 447 -6.21 -8.25 13.98
CA ARG A 447 -7.26 -7.40 14.55
C ARG A 447 -8.63 -7.66 13.94
N VAL A 448 -9.37 -8.57 14.58
CA VAL A 448 -10.76 -8.84 14.20
C VAL A 448 -11.65 -7.80 14.86
N VAL A 449 -12.34 -6.99 14.05
CA VAL A 449 -13.41 -6.12 14.54
C VAL A 449 -14.62 -6.98 14.85
N VAL A 450 -15.09 -6.90 16.08
CA VAL A 450 -16.21 -7.67 16.62
C VAL A 450 -17.34 -6.71 16.94
N LYS A 451 -18.46 -6.83 16.22
CA LYS A 451 -19.65 -6.04 16.50
C LYS A 451 -20.39 -6.66 17.68
N VAL A 452 -20.02 -6.27 18.90
CA VAL A 452 -20.48 -6.94 20.13
C VAL A 452 -21.99 -6.81 20.36
N ASN A 453 -22.62 -5.75 19.84
CA ASN A 453 -24.06 -5.52 19.90
C ASN A 453 -24.81 -6.06 18.67
N ALA A 454 -24.18 -6.90 17.83
CA ALA A 454 -24.77 -7.31 16.55
C ALA A 454 -26.15 -7.97 16.73
N VAL A 455 -26.33 -8.81 17.75
CA VAL A 455 -27.59 -9.52 18.00
C VAL A 455 -28.72 -8.53 18.31
N GLU A 456 -28.45 -7.58 19.22
CA GLU A 456 -29.39 -6.56 19.65
C GLU A 456 -29.72 -5.56 18.54
N ARG A 457 -28.77 -5.29 17.64
CA ARG A 457 -28.97 -4.42 16.46
C ARG A 457 -29.79 -5.09 15.39
N LEU A 458 -29.47 -6.33 15.03
CA LEU A 458 -30.29 -7.07 14.08
C LEU A 458 -31.75 -7.18 14.55
N LYS A 459 -31.95 -7.48 15.84
CA LYS A 459 -33.31 -7.60 16.42
C LYS A 459 -34.11 -6.31 16.29
N ALA A 460 -33.48 -5.15 16.50
CA ALA A 460 -34.15 -3.86 16.37
C ALA A 460 -34.39 -3.44 14.91
N GLU A 461 -33.49 -3.82 14.00
CA GLU A 461 -33.61 -3.49 12.58
C GLU A 461 -34.66 -4.35 11.87
N LEU A 462 -34.89 -5.59 12.30
CA LEU A 462 -35.94 -6.49 11.78
C LEU A 462 -37.34 -6.20 12.34
N HIS A 463 -37.56 -5.05 12.98
CA HIS A 463 -38.86 -4.68 13.53
C HIS A 463 -39.94 -4.64 12.41
N PRO A 464 -41.13 -5.25 12.58
CA PRO A 464 -42.15 -5.38 11.52
C PRO A 464 -42.60 -4.06 10.86
N GLY A 465 -42.56 -2.96 11.61
CA GLY A 465 -42.86 -1.61 11.07
C GLY A 465 -41.76 -1.00 10.20
N ARG A 466 -40.58 -1.64 10.05
CA ARG A 466 -39.40 -1.10 9.35
C ARG A 466 -38.79 -2.07 8.34
N TRP A 467 -39.08 -3.36 8.45
CA TRP A 467 -38.48 -4.41 7.61
C TRP A 467 -39.54 -5.17 6.81
N ARG A 468 -39.28 -5.45 5.54
CA ARG A 468 -40.28 -6.07 4.63
C ARG A 468 -40.10 -7.58 4.47
N GLY A 469 -39.19 -8.18 5.21
CA GLY A 469 -38.96 -9.63 5.19
C GLY A 469 -38.03 -10.10 4.08
N GLU A 470 -37.19 -9.22 3.53
CA GLU A 470 -36.22 -9.62 2.50
C GLU A 470 -35.19 -10.63 3.03
N ALA A 471 -34.72 -11.50 2.13
CA ALA A 471 -33.69 -12.48 2.46
C ALA A 471 -32.36 -11.79 2.82
N VAL A 472 -31.73 -12.25 3.91
CA VAL A 472 -30.46 -11.72 4.42
C VAL A 472 -29.34 -12.73 4.21
N ALA A 473 -28.23 -12.33 3.58
CA ALA A 473 -27.08 -13.18 3.35
C ALA A 473 -25.96 -12.95 4.39
N MET A 474 -25.40 -14.04 4.91
CA MET A 474 -24.21 -14.08 5.77
C MET A 474 -23.01 -14.68 5.03
N GLY A 475 -21.81 -14.20 5.33
CA GLY A 475 -20.57 -14.70 4.72
C GLY A 475 -20.26 -14.12 3.34
N THR A 476 -20.77 -12.91 3.08
CA THR A 476 -20.58 -12.20 1.81
C THR A 476 -19.29 -11.37 1.76
N ASN A 477 -18.81 -10.90 2.91
CA ASN A 477 -17.59 -10.09 3.02
C ASN A 477 -16.50 -10.80 3.83
N THR A 478 -16.87 -11.37 4.97
CA THR A 478 -15.98 -12.12 5.84
C THR A 478 -16.70 -13.35 6.36
N ASP A 479 -16.00 -14.45 6.58
CA ASP A 479 -16.61 -15.69 7.04
C ASP A 479 -17.28 -15.49 8.43
N PRO A 480 -18.54 -15.91 8.65
CA PRO A 480 -19.23 -15.75 9.94
C PRO A 480 -18.81 -16.81 10.98
N TYR A 481 -18.09 -17.85 10.56
CA TYR A 481 -17.60 -18.96 11.38
C TYR A 481 -16.06 -19.01 11.42
N GLN A 482 -15.40 -17.85 11.46
CA GLN A 482 -13.95 -17.78 11.68
C GLN A 482 -13.59 -18.32 13.08
N ARG A 483 -12.30 -18.53 13.35
CA ARG A 483 -11.81 -19.02 14.65
C ARG A 483 -12.40 -18.28 15.86
N CYS A 484 -12.51 -16.95 15.78
CA CYS A 484 -13.05 -16.12 16.86
C CYS A 484 -14.53 -16.41 17.20
N GLU A 485 -15.31 -17.00 16.29
CA GLU A 485 -16.70 -17.40 16.54
C GLU A 485 -16.81 -18.48 17.62
N GLY A 486 -15.75 -19.27 17.86
CA GLY A 486 -15.67 -20.21 18.99
C GLY A 486 -15.83 -19.51 20.35
N LYS A 487 -15.36 -18.26 20.44
CA LYS A 487 -15.47 -17.40 21.62
C LYS A 487 -16.77 -16.59 21.65
N TYR A 488 -17.06 -15.85 20.58
CA TYR A 488 -18.09 -14.80 20.61
C TYR A 488 -19.51 -15.29 20.39
N ARG A 489 -19.69 -16.37 19.62
CA ARG A 489 -21.01 -16.96 19.33
C ARG A 489 -22.04 -15.97 18.75
N LEU A 490 -21.58 -14.91 18.08
CA LEU A 490 -22.46 -13.87 17.54
C LEU A 490 -23.30 -14.42 16.38
N THR A 491 -22.70 -15.23 15.51
CA THR A 491 -23.43 -15.84 14.38
C THR A 491 -24.60 -16.68 14.87
N ARG A 492 -24.41 -17.45 15.94
CA ARG A 492 -25.50 -18.21 16.58
C ARG A 492 -26.63 -17.29 17.03
N GLY A 493 -26.31 -16.16 17.67
CA GLY A 493 -27.30 -15.18 18.11
C GLY A 493 -28.05 -14.53 16.93
N LEU A 494 -27.35 -14.22 15.84
CA LEU A 494 -27.99 -13.71 14.62
C LEU A 494 -28.96 -14.72 14.00
N ILE A 495 -28.59 -16.01 13.97
CA ILE A 495 -29.46 -17.10 13.50
C ILE A 495 -30.74 -17.14 14.34
N GLN A 496 -30.63 -17.08 15.67
CA GLN A 496 -31.79 -17.07 16.56
C GLN A 496 -32.72 -15.89 16.26
N VAL A 497 -32.17 -14.68 16.12
CA VAL A 497 -32.95 -13.47 15.81
C VAL A 497 -33.69 -13.60 14.48
N LEU A 498 -33.05 -14.17 13.45
CA LEU A 498 -33.67 -14.39 12.14
C LEU A 498 -34.79 -15.44 12.22
N ILE A 499 -34.60 -16.51 13.00
CA ILE A 499 -35.64 -17.51 13.27
C ILE A 499 -36.82 -16.86 13.99
N ASP A 500 -36.58 -16.09 15.05
CA ASP A 500 -37.62 -15.44 15.84
C ASP A 500 -38.45 -14.46 14.99
N ALA A 501 -37.77 -13.69 14.12
CA ALA A 501 -38.41 -12.80 13.16
C ALA A 501 -39.10 -13.50 11.99
N GLY A 502 -38.90 -14.82 11.83
CA GLY A 502 -39.36 -15.56 10.64
C GLY A 502 -38.74 -15.06 9.34
N ASN A 503 -37.54 -14.47 9.40
CA ASN A 503 -36.89 -13.87 8.25
C ASN A 503 -36.06 -14.91 7.49
N PRO A 504 -36.16 -14.99 6.16
CA PRO A 504 -35.31 -15.89 5.38
C PRO A 504 -33.85 -15.43 5.37
N PHE A 505 -32.92 -16.36 5.36
CA PHE A 505 -31.50 -16.07 5.33
C PHE A 505 -30.68 -17.17 4.65
N SER A 506 -29.47 -16.79 4.23
CA SER A 506 -28.46 -17.72 3.74
C SER A 506 -27.14 -17.57 4.48
N ILE A 507 -26.37 -18.65 4.55
CA ILE A 507 -25.03 -18.68 5.13
C ILE A 507 -24.06 -19.28 4.12
N LEU A 508 -23.00 -18.53 3.81
CA LEU A 508 -21.81 -19.03 3.13
C LEU A 508 -20.64 -19.10 4.12
N THR A 509 -19.95 -20.23 4.19
CA THR A 509 -18.77 -20.38 5.06
C THR A 509 -17.76 -21.37 4.49
N LYS A 510 -16.50 -21.24 4.88
CA LYS A 510 -15.42 -22.20 4.67
C LYS A 510 -15.16 -23.06 5.91
N SER A 511 -15.85 -22.81 7.01
CA SER A 511 -15.55 -23.40 8.31
C SER A 511 -16.51 -24.53 8.69
N THR A 512 -15.98 -25.58 9.31
CA THR A 512 -16.77 -26.67 9.89
C THR A 512 -17.41 -26.29 11.23
N LEU A 513 -17.09 -25.11 11.79
CA LEU A 513 -17.70 -24.60 13.02
C LEU A 513 -19.22 -24.41 12.91
N ILE A 514 -19.76 -24.29 11.69
CA ILE A 514 -21.20 -24.24 11.43
C ILE A 514 -21.97 -25.43 12.02
N LEU A 515 -21.32 -26.60 12.13
CA LEU A 515 -21.92 -27.80 12.71
C LEU A 515 -22.27 -27.65 14.20
N ARG A 516 -21.67 -26.69 14.90
CA ARG A 516 -22.01 -26.36 16.29
C ARG A 516 -23.46 -25.92 16.42
N ASP A 517 -24.00 -25.25 15.41
CA ASP A 517 -25.30 -24.61 15.44
C ASP A 517 -26.38 -25.41 14.69
N LEU A 518 -26.17 -26.73 14.54
CA LEU A 518 -27.10 -27.69 13.92
C LEU A 518 -28.51 -27.62 14.51
N ASP A 519 -28.63 -27.42 15.82
CA ASP A 519 -29.90 -27.33 16.53
C ASP A 519 -30.76 -26.16 16.01
N LEU A 520 -30.18 -24.97 15.89
CA LEU A 520 -30.87 -23.79 15.34
C LEU A 520 -31.10 -23.91 13.84
N LEU A 521 -30.11 -24.39 13.09
CA LEU A 521 -30.23 -24.56 11.64
C LEU A 521 -31.30 -25.58 11.27
N THR A 522 -31.50 -26.63 12.08
CA THR A 522 -32.59 -27.60 11.90
C THR A 522 -33.96 -26.94 12.10
N VAL A 523 -34.10 -26.08 13.11
CA VAL A 523 -35.34 -25.32 13.34
C VAL A 523 -35.60 -24.38 12.17
N ALA A 524 -34.60 -23.63 11.72
CA ALA A 524 -34.72 -22.73 10.57
C ALA A 524 -35.07 -23.49 9.28
N ALA A 525 -34.48 -24.66 9.06
CA ALA A 525 -34.72 -25.51 7.90
C ALA A 525 -36.15 -26.04 7.87
N ARG A 526 -36.67 -26.54 9.00
CA ARG A 526 -38.07 -27.00 9.13
C ARG A 526 -39.08 -25.89 8.84
N ARG A 527 -38.70 -24.63 9.10
CA ARG A 527 -39.51 -23.44 8.80
C ARG A 527 -39.27 -22.87 7.41
N GLY A 528 -38.41 -23.48 6.60
CA GLY A 528 -38.07 -23.00 5.26
C GLY A 528 -37.29 -21.69 5.23
N LEU A 529 -36.64 -21.30 6.34
CA LEU A 529 -35.99 -20.00 6.49
C LEU A 529 -34.53 -19.98 6.07
N VAL A 530 -33.83 -21.12 6.08
CA VAL A 530 -32.37 -21.16 5.87
C VAL A 530 -31.94 -21.94 4.64
N ARG A 531 -30.89 -21.41 4.01
CA ARG A 531 -30.10 -22.06 2.96
C ARG A 531 -28.62 -21.94 3.33
N VAL A 532 -27.88 -23.05 3.35
CA VAL A 532 -26.46 -23.07 3.74
C VAL A 532 -25.60 -23.47 2.54
N SER A 533 -24.42 -22.88 2.40
CA SER A 533 -23.42 -23.35 1.44
C SER A 533 -22.04 -23.37 2.08
N LEU A 534 -21.29 -24.44 1.81
CA LEU A 534 -19.86 -24.44 2.07
C LEU A 534 -19.09 -24.01 0.83
N SER A 535 -18.17 -23.08 1.00
CA SER A 535 -17.19 -22.72 -0.03
C SER A 535 -16.07 -23.75 -0.02
N ILE A 536 -15.93 -24.49 -1.12
CA ILE A 536 -14.92 -25.54 -1.32
C ILE A 536 -14.33 -25.36 -2.71
N ALA A 537 -13.18 -24.70 -2.80
CA ALA A 537 -12.56 -24.35 -4.08
C ALA A 537 -12.06 -25.57 -4.87
N THR A 538 -11.63 -26.62 -4.17
CA THR A 538 -11.00 -27.81 -4.74
C THR A 538 -11.09 -28.99 -3.77
N VAL A 539 -11.00 -30.23 -4.27
CA VAL A 539 -10.74 -31.44 -3.47
C VAL A 539 -9.26 -31.81 -3.41
N ASP A 540 -8.44 -31.16 -4.23
CA ASP A 540 -7.00 -31.34 -4.26
C ASP A 540 -6.37 -30.73 -2.99
N GLU A 541 -5.76 -31.58 -2.15
CA GLU A 541 -5.18 -31.15 -0.89
C GLU A 541 -3.96 -30.26 -1.06
N ASP A 542 -3.19 -30.41 -2.13
CA ASP A 542 -1.99 -29.61 -2.35
C ASP A 542 -2.36 -28.21 -2.78
N VAL A 543 -3.35 -28.10 -3.68
CA VAL A 543 -3.95 -26.82 -4.06
C VAL A 543 -4.61 -26.15 -2.83
N TRP A 544 -5.30 -26.89 -1.97
CA TRP A 544 -5.87 -26.35 -0.73
C TRP A 544 -4.79 -25.84 0.24
N ARG A 545 -3.75 -26.64 0.51
CA ARG A 545 -2.64 -26.27 1.41
C ARG A 545 -1.95 -24.98 0.95
N ALA A 546 -1.81 -24.81 -0.36
CA ALA A 546 -1.18 -23.63 -0.95
C ALA A 546 -2.06 -22.37 -0.92
N THR A 547 -3.39 -22.51 -0.92
CA THR A 547 -4.30 -21.39 -1.21
C THR A 547 -5.11 -20.93 -0.01
N GLU A 548 -5.53 -21.84 0.88
CA GLU A 548 -6.36 -21.50 2.05
C GLU A 548 -6.08 -22.39 3.30
N PRO A 549 -4.81 -22.57 3.74
CA PRO A 549 -4.43 -23.52 4.79
C PRO A 549 -5.03 -23.21 6.17
N GLY A 550 -5.50 -21.99 6.41
CA GLY A 550 -6.20 -21.63 7.64
C GLY A 550 -7.63 -22.18 7.74
N THR A 551 -8.19 -22.73 6.65
CA THR A 551 -9.53 -23.35 6.62
C THR A 551 -9.43 -24.85 6.91
N PRO A 552 -10.52 -25.53 7.31
CA PRO A 552 -10.52 -26.99 7.38
C PRO A 552 -10.25 -27.65 6.00
N PRO A 553 -9.55 -28.80 5.96
CA PRO A 553 -9.30 -29.54 4.72
C PRO A 553 -10.58 -29.82 3.90
N PRO A 554 -10.51 -29.91 2.56
CA PRO A 554 -11.68 -30.12 1.70
C PRO A 554 -12.54 -31.31 2.11
N ALA A 555 -11.92 -32.44 2.45
CA ALA A 555 -12.62 -33.64 2.90
C ALA A 555 -13.46 -33.40 4.18
N ARG A 556 -12.95 -32.57 5.12
CA ARG A 556 -13.71 -32.21 6.32
C ARG A 556 -14.87 -31.28 6.02
N ARG A 557 -14.71 -30.38 5.05
CA ARG A 557 -15.81 -29.50 4.59
C ARG A 557 -16.89 -30.29 3.86
N LEU A 558 -16.53 -31.24 3.01
CA LEU A 558 -17.49 -32.16 2.36
C LEU A 558 -18.24 -33.00 3.39
N ARG A 559 -17.55 -33.56 4.39
CA ARG A 559 -18.20 -34.25 5.50
C ARG A 559 -19.15 -33.35 6.30
N ALA A 560 -18.84 -32.07 6.45
CA ALA A 560 -19.77 -31.12 7.05
C ALA A 560 -21.03 -30.91 6.20
N VAL A 561 -20.90 -30.91 4.87
CA VAL A 561 -22.08 -30.92 3.96
C VAL A 561 -22.93 -32.16 4.23
N GLU A 562 -22.34 -33.36 4.26
CA GLU A 562 -23.06 -34.61 4.56
C GLU A 562 -23.82 -34.53 5.88
N GLN A 563 -23.18 -34.02 6.94
CA GLN A 563 -23.78 -33.89 8.26
C GLN A 563 -24.93 -32.88 8.28
N LEU A 564 -24.79 -31.73 7.61
CA LEU A 564 -25.87 -30.76 7.45
C LEU A 564 -27.05 -31.36 6.69
N ARG A 565 -26.79 -32.13 5.64
CA ARG A 565 -27.81 -32.81 4.84
C ARG A 565 -28.52 -33.90 5.64
N ALA A 566 -27.79 -34.71 6.40
CA ALA A 566 -28.35 -35.73 7.28
C ALA A 566 -29.27 -35.13 8.37
N ALA A 567 -28.99 -33.90 8.80
CA ALA A 567 -29.85 -33.14 9.72
C ALA A 567 -31.09 -32.49 9.05
N GLY A 568 -31.28 -32.68 7.74
CA GLY A 568 -32.38 -32.09 6.97
C GLY A 568 -32.16 -30.63 6.58
N ILE A 569 -30.94 -30.10 6.72
CA ILE A 569 -30.63 -28.71 6.37
C ILE A 569 -30.40 -28.61 4.84
N PRO A 570 -31.02 -27.64 4.16
CA PRO A 570 -30.74 -27.37 2.76
C PRO A 570 -29.31 -26.84 2.56
N CYS A 571 -28.37 -27.73 2.22
CA CYS A 571 -26.94 -27.41 2.10
C CYS A 571 -26.41 -27.64 0.69
N GLY A 572 -25.75 -26.65 0.12
CA GLY A 572 -25.05 -26.73 -1.16
C GLY A 572 -23.54 -26.58 -1.02
N VAL A 573 -22.87 -26.62 -2.17
CA VAL A 573 -21.45 -26.31 -2.29
C VAL A 573 -21.30 -25.15 -3.26
N LEU A 574 -20.53 -24.15 -2.84
CA LEU A 574 -20.06 -23.10 -3.74
C LEU A 574 -18.60 -23.37 -4.06
N ILE A 575 -18.31 -23.77 -5.30
CA ILE A 575 -16.95 -23.98 -5.78
C ILE A 575 -16.34 -22.60 -6.05
N ALA A 576 -15.73 -22.02 -5.03
CA ALA A 576 -15.26 -20.64 -5.08
C ALA A 576 -14.07 -20.35 -4.15
N PRO A 577 -13.08 -19.57 -4.62
CA PRO A 577 -12.88 -19.22 -6.03
C PRO A 577 -12.35 -20.45 -6.81
N ILE A 578 -12.82 -20.69 -8.04
CA ILE A 578 -12.10 -21.54 -8.98
C ILE A 578 -10.87 -20.75 -9.43
N LEU A 579 -9.70 -21.32 -9.15
CA LEU A 579 -8.40 -20.72 -9.34
C LEU A 579 -7.83 -21.17 -10.69
N PRO A 580 -7.69 -20.26 -11.66
CA PRO A 580 -7.17 -20.62 -12.97
C PRO A 580 -5.76 -21.18 -12.85
N GLY A 581 -5.52 -22.28 -13.57
CA GLY A 581 -4.29 -23.05 -13.53
C GLY A 581 -4.14 -23.95 -12.31
N LEU A 582 -4.86 -23.71 -11.20
CA LEU A 582 -4.72 -24.51 -9.98
C LEU A 582 -5.85 -25.49 -9.74
N SER A 583 -7.07 -25.05 -10.03
CA SER A 583 -8.29 -25.80 -9.70
C SER A 583 -9.31 -25.73 -10.83
N ASP A 584 -8.89 -25.36 -12.04
CA ASP A 584 -9.75 -25.21 -13.23
C ASP A 584 -9.47 -26.26 -14.32
N GLY A 585 -8.60 -27.25 -14.05
CA GLY A 585 -8.38 -28.40 -14.91
C GLY A 585 -9.63 -29.29 -14.96
N ASP A 586 -9.88 -29.93 -16.11
CA ASP A 586 -11.13 -30.69 -16.33
C ASP A 586 -11.33 -31.79 -15.29
N ASP A 587 -10.26 -32.55 -14.98
CA ASP A 587 -10.30 -33.61 -13.98
C ASP A 587 -10.55 -33.06 -12.56
N GLN A 588 -9.94 -31.92 -12.22
CA GLN A 588 -10.12 -31.27 -10.92
C GLN A 588 -11.55 -30.75 -10.75
N LEU A 589 -12.09 -30.09 -11.78
CA LEU A 589 -13.47 -29.62 -11.83
C LEU A 589 -14.45 -30.80 -11.72
N ALA A 590 -14.20 -31.87 -12.47
CA ALA A 590 -15.04 -33.06 -12.42
C ALA A 590 -14.95 -33.74 -11.04
N ALA A 591 -13.77 -33.78 -10.41
CA ALA A 591 -13.57 -34.35 -9.09
C ALA A 591 -14.32 -33.58 -7.99
N ILE A 592 -14.20 -32.25 -7.93
CA ILE A 592 -14.97 -31.45 -6.96
C ILE A 592 -16.48 -31.50 -7.24
N GLY A 593 -16.88 -31.53 -8.52
CA GLY A 593 -18.28 -31.70 -8.92
C GLY A 593 -18.88 -33.00 -8.41
N ARG A 594 -18.21 -34.14 -8.66
CA ARG A 594 -18.63 -35.45 -8.15
C ARG A 594 -18.65 -35.49 -6.63
N ALA A 595 -17.58 -35.04 -5.98
CA ALA A 595 -17.47 -35.05 -4.53
C ALA A 595 -18.56 -34.21 -3.85
N ALA A 596 -18.96 -33.08 -4.45
CA ALA A 596 -20.06 -32.27 -3.95
C ALA A 596 -21.41 -33.00 -4.03
N VAL A 597 -21.67 -33.74 -5.13
CA VAL A 597 -22.88 -34.55 -5.26
C VAL A 597 -22.88 -35.73 -4.29
N GLU A 598 -21.75 -36.43 -4.16
CA GLU A 598 -21.57 -37.54 -3.21
C GLU A 598 -21.78 -37.09 -1.76
N ALA A 599 -21.33 -35.88 -1.40
CA ALA A 599 -21.59 -35.26 -0.10
C ALA A 599 -23.07 -34.87 0.12
N GLY A 600 -23.92 -35.01 -0.90
CA GLY A 600 -25.36 -34.75 -0.85
C GLY A 600 -25.75 -33.29 -1.06
N ALA A 601 -24.87 -32.47 -1.66
CA ALA A 601 -25.16 -31.06 -1.94
C ALA A 601 -26.40 -30.92 -2.84
N ILE A 602 -27.35 -30.07 -2.44
CA ILE A 602 -28.61 -29.85 -3.20
C ILE A 602 -28.51 -28.76 -4.25
N SER A 603 -27.42 -28.02 -4.25
CA SER A 603 -27.12 -26.99 -5.23
C SER A 603 -25.61 -26.85 -5.30
N ILE A 604 -25.08 -26.83 -6.51
CA ILE A 604 -23.66 -26.68 -6.74
C ILE A 604 -23.49 -25.45 -7.62
N GLY A 605 -22.99 -24.38 -7.03
CA GLY A 605 -22.65 -23.14 -7.72
C GLY A 605 -21.14 -23.06 -7.93
N HIS A 606 -20.70 -22.17 -8.82
CA HIS A 606 -19.28 -21.90 -9.00
C HIS A 606 -19.03 -20.40 -9.17
N VAL A 607 -17.88 -19.94 -8.68
CA VAL A 607 -17.38 -18.60 -8.94
C VAL A 607 -15.95 -18.72 -9.41
N VAL A 608 -15.74 -18.41 -10.69
CA VAL A 608 -14.40 -18.28 -11.23
C VAL A 608 -13.77 -17.01 -10.66
N LEU A 609 -12.51 -17.10 -10.25
CA LEU A 609 -11.79 -15.99 -9.63
C LEU A 609 -11.96 -14.70 -10.45
N HIS A 610 -12.36 -13.63 -9.76
CA HIS A 610 -12.51 -12.29 -10.32
C HIS A 610 -11.36 -11.41 -9.84
N LEU A 611 -10.59 -10.90 -10.79
CA LEU A 611 -9.42 -10.05 -10.54
C LEU A 611 -9.73 -8.60 -10.97
N ARG A 612 -10.85 -8.07 -10.45
CA ARG A 612 -11.39 -6.75 -10.85
C ARG A 612 -10.50 -5.60 -10.38
N HIS A 613 -9.85 -5.78 -9.23
CA HIS A 613 -8.96 -4.80 -8.65
C HIS A 613 -7.51 -5.18 -8.98
N PRO A 614 -6.74 -4.27 -9.61
CA PRO A 614 -5.37 -4.53 -10.09
C PRO A 614 -4.46 -5.21 -9.09
N GLU A 615 -4.69 -4.92 -7.83
CA GLU A 615 -3.82 -5.36 -6.78
C GLU A 615 -4.28 -6.76 -6.24
N VAL A 616 -5.56 -7.21 -6.43
CA VAL A 616 -6.04 -8.59 -6.04
C VAL A 616 -5.45 -9.47 -7.10
N ARG A 617 -5.49 -9.00 -8.35
CA ARG A 617 -4.77 -9.60 -9.46
C ARG A 617 -3.30 -9.78 -9.13
N GLU A 618 -2.64 -8.75 -8.61
CA GLU A 618 -1.21 -8.83 -8.32
C GLU A 618 -0.89 -9.77 -7.16
N VAL A 619 -1.62 -9.73 -6.04
CA VAL A 619 -1.43 -10.68 -4.94
C VAL A 619 -1.75 -12.10 -5.34
N TYR A 620 -2.85 -12.32 -6.08
CA TYR A 620 -3.21 -13.64 -6.57
C TYR A 620 -2.16 -14.19 -7.52
N LEU A 621 -1.77 -13.43 -8.55
CA LEU A 621 -0.78 -13.87 -9.52
C LEU A 621 0.61 -14.00 -8.88
N SER A 622 0.96 -13.21 -7.86
CA SER A 622 2.21 -13.42 -7.13
C SER A 622 2.18 -14.75 -6.38
N ARG A 623 1.13 -14.99 -5.59
CA ARG A 623 0.96 -16.24 -4.84
C ARG A 623 0.89 -17.45 -5.77
N LEU A 624 0.29 -17.29 -6.95
CA LEU A 624 0.26 -18.30 -8.01
C LEU A 624 1.65 -18.55 -8.59
N ARG A 625 2.41 -17.48 -8.92
CA ARG A 625 3.82 -17.59 -9.37
C ARG A 625 4.70 -18.23 -8.30
N GLU A 626 4.39 -18.05 -7.02
CA GLU A 626 5.13 -18.62 -5.89
C GLU A 626 4.86 -20.10 -5.65
N THR A 627 3.59 -20.50 -5.73
CA THR A 627 3.18 -21.85 -5.32
C THR A 627 3.06 -22.81 -6.50
N HIS A 628 2.77 -22.29 -7.71
CA HIS A 628 2.53 -23.07 -8.92
C HIS A 628 2.98 -22.28 -10.17
N PRO A 629 4.29 -22.04 -10.33
CA PRO A 629 4.87 -21.19 -11.38
C PRO A 629 4.52 -21.64 -12.81
N GLU A 630 4.34 -22.95 -13.03
CA GLU A 630 3.99 -23.56 -14.31
C GLU A 630 2.63 -23.11 -14.87
N VAL A 631 1.73 -22.69 -13.99
CA VAL A 631 0.38 -22.26 -14.34
C VAL A 631 0.18 -20.76 -14.22
N ALA A 632 1.16 -20.04 -13.68
CA ALA A 632 1.05 -18.62 -13.43
C ALA A 632 1.13 -17.76 -14.71
N ASP A 633 2.06 -18.04 -15.61
CA ASP A 633 2.20 -17.31 -16.89
C ASP A 633 1.06 -17.62 -17.87
N ALA A 634 0.53 -18.84 -17.80
CA ALA A 634 -0.67 -19.22 -18.54
C ALA A 634 -1.88 -18.47 -17.98
N THR A 635 -2.03 -18.41 -16.65
CA THR A 635 -3.12 -17.70 -15.97
C THR A 635 -3.08 -16.18 -16.19
N ASP A 636 -1.89 -15.57 -16.15
CA ASP A 636 -1.70 -14.13 -16.39
C ASP A 636 -2.10 -13.74 -17.82
N ARG A 637 -1.69 -14.54 -18.82
CA ARG A 637 -2.10 -14.38 -20.22
C ARG A 637 -3.59 -14.64 -20.44
N ARG A 638 -4.17 -15.56 -19.69
CA ARG A 638 -5.60 -15.91 -19.74
C ARG A 638 -6.47 -14.81 -19.13
N TYR A 639 -5.95 -14.02 -18.20
CA TYR A 639 -6.66 -12.94 -17.49
C TYR A 639 -6.20 -11.53 -17.89
N LEU A 640 -6.26 -11.19 -19.19
CA LEU A 640 -5.96 -9.84 -19.69
C LEU A 640 -7.02 -8.79 -19.29
N GLY A 641 -8.20 -9.21 -18.81
CA GLY A 641 -9.30 -8.35 -18.37
C GLY A 641 -9.73 -8.57 -16.91
N LYS A 642 -10.77 -7.85 -16.48
CA LYS A 642 -11.31 -7.85 -15.08
C LYS A 642 -11.90 -9.20 -14.61
N ALA A 643 -12.15 -10.13 -15.53
CA ALA A 643 -12.73 -11.45 -15.29
C ALA A 643 -12.14 -12.47 -16.27
N ALA A 644 -12.35 -13.77 -16.00
CA ALA A 644 -11.96 -14.84 -16.92
C ALA A 644 -12.52 -14.62 -18.33
N PRO A 645 -11.86 -15.08 -19.41
CA PRO A 645 -12.43 -15.10 -20.75
C PRO A 645 -13.81 -15.78 -20.78
N LYS A 646 -14.70 -15.32 -21.67
CA LYS A 646 -16.04 -15.89 -21.81
C LYS A 646 -15.99 -17.40 -22.12
N ALA A 647 -15.12 -17.79 -23.04
CA ALA A 647 -14.90 -19.20 -23.40
C ALA A 647 -14.46 -20.06 -22.21
N ASP A 648 -13.66 -19.53 -21.28
CA ASP A 648 -13.24 -20.26 -20.09
C ASP A 648 -14.38 -20.47 -19.11
N ARG A 649 -15.21 -19.45 -18.90
CA ARG A 649 -16.41 -19.57 -18.08
C ARG A 649 -17.39 -20.60 -18.67
N GLU A 650 -17.57 -20.59 -19.99
CA GLU A 650 -18.42 -21.55 -20.69
C GLU A 650 -17.87 -22.98 -20.60
N ARG A 651 -16.55 -23.17 -20.78
CA ARG A 651 -15.90 -24.47 -20.56
C ARG A 651 -16.08 -24.96 -19.13
N ILE A 652 -15.71 -24.14 -18.14
CA ILE A 652 -15.80 -24.51 -16.72
C ILE A 652 -17.25 -24.91 -16.37
N ALA A 653 -18.24 -24.12 -16.82
CA ALA A 653 -19.65 -24.43 -16.61
C ALA A 653 -20.06 -25.74 -17.30
N SER A 654 -19.59 -26.00 -18.52
CA SER A 654 -19.88 -27.25 -19.23
C SER A 654 -19.29 -28.47 -18.51
N VAL A 655 -18.00 -28.43 -18.19
CA VAL A 655 -17.29 -29.56 -17.52
C VAL A 655 -17.91 -29.86 -16.16
N LEU A 656 -18.16 -28.83 -15.35
CA LEU A 656 -18.85 -28.99 -14.08
C LEU A 656 -20.26 -29.54 -14.28
N GLY A 657 -21.01 -28.98 -15.24
CA GLY A 657 -22.37 -29.43 -15.56
C GLY A 657 -22.43 -30.90 -15.98
N ASP A 658 -21.47 -31.36 -16.78
CA ASP A 658 -21.39 -32.76 -17.22
C ASP A 658 -21.03 -33.69 -16.07
N ALA A 659 -20.01 -33.34 -15.27
CA ALA A 659 -19.60 -34.14 -14.13
C ALA A 659 -20.68 -34.23 -13.05
N ILE A 660 -21.36 -33.13 -12.77
CA ILE A 660 -22.45 -33.07 -11.79
C ILE A 660 -23.66 -33.87 -12.29
N ARG A 661 -24.05 -33.74 -13.56
CA ARG A 661 -25.15 -34.53 -14.14
C ARG A 661 -24.82 -36.03 -14.16
N ALA A 662 -23.60 -36.40 -14.51
CA ALA A 662 -23.15 -37.79 -14.48
C ALA A 662 -23.19 -38.41 -13.08
N ALA A 663 -22.97 -37.59 -12.03
CA ALA A 663 -23.10 -38.01 -10.63
C ALA A 663 -24.54 -37.97 -10.10
N GLY A 664 -25.52 -37.51 -10.90
CA GLY A 664 -26.93 -37.41 -10.50
C GLY A 664 -27.33 -36.11 -9.79
N GLY A 665 -26.54 -35.04 -9.92
CA GLY A 665 -26.84 -33.71 -9.40
C GLY A 665 -27.23 -32.70 -10.49
N GLU A 666 -27.52 -31.46 -10.06
CA GLU A 666 -27.79 -30.33 -10.95
C GLU A 666 -26.87 -29.14 -10.63
N LEU A 667 -26.31 -28.52 -11.69
CA LEU A 667 -25.53 -27.29 -11.59
C LEU A 667 -26.48 -26.10 -11.46
N GLY A 668 -26.30 -25.29 -10.43
CA GLY A 668 -27.15 -24.14 -10.18
C GLY A 668 -26.72 -23.36 -8.95
N ALA A 669 -26.73 -22.04 -9.05
CA ALA A 669 -26.51 -21.18 -7.90
C ALA A 669 -27.65 -21.37 -6.89
N MET A 670 -27.32 -21.31 -5.60
CA MET A 670 -28.32 -21.41 -4.55
C MET A 670 -29.14 -20.11 -4.52
N GLU A 671 -30.42 -20.19 -4.90
CA GLU A 671 -31.35 -19.09 -4.70
C GLU A 671 -31.66 -18.90 -3.20
N PRO A 672 -31.86 -17.65 -2.73
CA PRO A 672 -32.25 -17.41 -1.35
C PRO A 672 -33.60 -18.07 -1.09
N PRO A 673 -33.88 -18.44 0.18
CA PRO A 673 -35.21 -18.86 0.55
C PRO A 673 -36.19 -17.72 0.25
N VAL A 674 -37.21 -18.01 -0.57
CA VAL A 674 -38.27 -17.05 -0.90
C VAL A 674 -39.29 -17.08 0.24
N PRO A 675 -39.65 -15.94 0.87
CA PRO A 675 -40.68 -15.94 1.89
C PRO A 675 -42.01 -16.43 1.31
N ALA A 676 -42.71 -17.30 2.05
CA ALA A 676 -44.03 -17.81 1.63
C ALA A 676 -45.03 -16.69 1.29
N ALA A 677 -44.94 -15.53 1.97
CA ALA A 677 -45.77 -14.35 1.71
C ALA A 677 -45.52 -13.67 0.34
N LEU A 678 -44.35 -13.86 -0.28
CA LEU A 678 -44.05 -13.32 -1.62
C LEU A 678 -44.42 -14.28 -2.75
N VAL A 679 -44.65 -15.57 -2.44
CA VAL A 679 -45.09 -16.58 -3.43
C VAL A 679 -46.54 -16.35 -3.84
N GLU A 680 -47.39 -15.87 -2.93
CA GLU A 680 -48.80 -15.55 -3.25
C GLU A 680 -48.95 -14.33 -4.19
N LEU A 681 -48.00 -13.39 -4.16
CA LEU A 681 -47.99 -12.19 -5.02
C LEU A 681 -47.49 -12.44 -6.46
N ARG A 682 -46.94 -13.62 -6.77
CA ARG A 682 -46.34 -13.96 -8.08
C ARG A 682 -47.19 -14.89 -8.96
N ARG A 683 -48.41 -15.27 -8.57
CA ARG A 683 -49.31 -16.01 -9.48
C ARG A 683 -49.77 -15.07 -10.60
N PRO A 684 -49.47 -15.35 -11.90
CA PRO A 684 -49.97 -14.53 -12.97
C PRO A 684 -51.48 -14.72 -13.09
N VAL A 685 -52.25 -13.65 -12.92
CA VAL A 685 -53.65 -13.60 -13.31
C VAL A 685 -53.70 -13.74 -14.83
N ARG A 686 -54.19 -14.87 -15.35
CA ARG A 686 -54.51 -15.02 -16.77
C ARG A 686 -55.69 -14.09 -17.09
N SER A 687 -55.45 -13.03 -17.86
CA SER A 687 -56.49 -12.25 -18.52
C SER A 687 -56.85 -12.87 -19.88
N PRO A 688 -58.13 -12.86 -20.33
CA PRO A 688 -58.55 -13.49 -21.57
C PRO A 688 -58.10 -12.68 -22.79
N LYS A 689 -57.66 -13.36 -23.84
CA LYS A 689 -57.29 -12.82 -25.16
C LYS A 689 -58.42 -11.98 -25.77
N ALA A 690 -58.13 -10.74 -26.15
CA ALA A 690 -58.88 -10.03 -27.19
C ALA A 690 -58.18 -10.25 -28.53
N ALA A 691 -58.91 -10.79 -29.50
CA ALA A 691 -58.50 -10.90 -30.89
C ALA A 691 -58.62 -9.54 -31.59
N ALA A 692 -57.68 -9.19 -32.47
CA ALA A 692 -57.86 -8.11 -33.42
C ALA A 692 -57.15 -8.43 -34.75
N ASP A 693 -57.92 -8.19 -35.80
CA ASP A 693 -57.84 -8.53 -37.22
C ASP A 693 -56.80 -7.68 -37.98
N PRO A 694 -56.16 -8.16 -39.08
CA PRO A 694 -55.17 -7.39 -39.82
C PRO A 694 -55.77 -6.80 -41.10
N THR A 695 -56.01 -5.48 -41.16
CA THR A 695 -56.23 -4.79 -42.45
C THR A 695 -55.86 -3.30 -42.45
N SER A 696 -55.32 -2.89 -43.60
CA SER A 696 -55.08 -1.54 -44.14
C SER A 696 -53.98 -0.68 -43.48
N GLN A 697 -52.80 -0.49 -44.09
CA GLN A 697 -52.43 0.25 -45.31
C GLN A 697 -52.46 1.79 -45.21
N LEU A 698 -51.32 2.36 -45.65
CA LEU A 698 -51.10 3.62 -46.38
C LEU A 698 -50.49 4.84 -45.66
N ALA A 699 -49.25 5.12 -46.12
CA ALA A 699 -48.71 6.39 -46.62
C ALA A 699 -48.42 7.58 -45.67
N LEU A 700 -47.14 7.95 -45.67
CA LEU A 700 -46.51 9.28 -45.44
C LEU A 700 -47.19 10.41 -46.28
N PRO A 701 -46.88 11.73 -46.14
CA PRO A 701 -45.78 12.41 -45.41
C PRO A 701 -46.26 13.58 -44.49
N LEU A 702 -45.47 14.15 -43.58
CA LEU A 702 -44.29 15.03 -43.74
C LEU A 702 -43.45 15.03 -42.46
#